data_AF-N6TNE5-F1
#
_entry.id   AF-N6TNE5-F1
#
_cell.length_a   1.000
_cell.length_b   1.000
_cell.length_c   1.000
_cell.angle_alpha   90.00
_cell.angle_beta   90.00
_cell.angle_gamma   90.00
#
_symmetry.space_group_name_H-M   'P 1'
#
loop_
_entity.id
_entity.type
_entity.pdbx_description
1 polymer ?
#
loop_
_entity_poly.entity_id
_entity_poly.type
_entity_poly.pdbx_seq_one_letter_code
_entity_poly.pdbx_strand_id
1 'polypeptide(L)'
;MKDLEVMVLYGNKIKELSSGVFQGLTSLQLLLLNANDISCIRKDAFKDLHNLGLLSLYDNNIQTLSNGSFEALKSIHTLHLAKNPFICDCNLQWLGDYLHKNPVETSGAKCESPKKMQRKRIESLKDERFKCQDEFKTSYAGECLTDNECPAGCSCEASVVDCSRKNLKEIPRDIPLDTTELLLNDNELGRIKSDGLFGRLPNLVKLDLRGNLITGIEENAFEGAIKISELLLSENKFMEIHNKMFLGLHNLKILSLNNNQITCVMPGSFDPLQSLHTLMRKLPQLSMENKTLRYSIHEKIYGTVVRCTRASLKEIPRGIPAETSELYLDFNQIKRIQADRISHLKSLTRLDLSNNQITMLSNMTFATLSKLSTLIISYNKLQCIQRGSLQGLKSLRILSLHGNQVSLIPEGTFAGLKSISHIALGSNPLYCDCSLRWLSDWVKVDYVEPGIAHCAEPQNMKDKSILSTPSSAFICKGQVSADILSKCDSCYTFPCQNNGKCLTMPEHEYECKCAPGFHGKNCEFMIDACYGNPCMQGTCKLLEEGRFSCECLPGFAGLRCETNVNDCIDNKCENNATCVDLVNSYECKCLNGFMGEYCERKIPFCTEQYNPCENNARCVDHDSYYTCECLPGFKGKNCSSNVDDCENHMCQNGATCVDGINEYFCKCSEDFTGKFCEISPIVAMMYPQTSPCQQHDCVHGVCFQPSGSNDYLCKCAPGYSGKRCEYLTGLSFTHNNSYVELEPLRIKPEANVTIVFATTQQDGILIYDGFNEHLAVELFNGRIRVSYNVGNYPVSTMYSFEMVSDGQYHIAELIAIKKNFTLRVDRGLARSIINDGSKDYLKLTTPMYLGGIPPDPGEHAFTDWHLRNLTSFSGCMREVWINHKQVDFGNAKTQQKVQPGCGITEDKSDDELQ
;
A
#
# COMPACT_ATOMS: atom_id res chain seq x y z
N MET A 1 -46.83 5.74 17.90
CA MET A 1 -46.62 5.53 19.35
C MET A 1 -46.64 6.83 20.16
N LYS A 2 -47.23 7.94 19.69
CA LYS A 2 -47.28 9.17 20.51
C LYS A 2 -48.27 9.07 21.67
N ASP A 3 -49.23 8.18 21.51
CA ASP A 3 -50.42 7.94 22.33
C ASP A 3 -50.21 6.76 23.32
N LEU A 4 -48.95 6.36 23.51
CA LEU A 4 -48.58 5.23 24.37
C LEU A 4 -48.51 5.68 25.83
N GLU A 5 -49.44 5.21 26.66
CA GLU A 5 -49.52 5.55 28.09
C GLU A 5 -48.68 4.63 28.99
N VAL A 6 -48.40 3.40 28.55
CA VAL A 6 -47.73 2.37 29.37
C VAL A 6 -46.62 1.69 28.57
N MET A 7 -45.41 1.63 29.13
CA MET A 7 -44.26 0.92 28.57
C MET A 7 -43.61 0.02 29.63
N VAL A 8 -43.44 -1.25 29.28
CA VAL A 8 -43.01 -2.30 30.21
C VAL A 8 -41.81 -3.04 29.62
N LEU A 9 -40.63 -2.80 30.19
CA LEU A 9 -39.32 -3.29 29.76
C LEU A 9 -38.56 -4.02 30.89
N TYR A 10 -39.28 -4.50 31.92
CA TYR A 10 -38.67 -5.24 33.02
C TYR A 10 -38.10 -6.60 32.55
N GLY A 11 -37.08 -7.11 33.25
CA GLY A 11 -36.55 -8.45 33.00
C GLY A 11 -35.75 -8.62 31.70
N ASN A 12 -35.21 -7.52 31.15
CA ASN A 12 -34.39 -7.54 29.94
C ASN A 12 -32.89 -7.38 30.29
N LYS A 13 -32.02 -7.28 29.27
CA LYS A 13 -30.57 -7.05 29.41
C LYS A 13 -30.15 -5.63 29.01
N ILE A 14 -30.99 -4.63 29.31
CA ILE A 14 -30.69 -3.23 28.97
C ILE A 14 -29.54 -2.76 29.87
N LYS A 15 -28.40 -2.34 29.28
CA LYS A 15 -27.23 -1.83 30.01
C LYS A 15 -27.15 -0.30 30.06
N GLU A 16 -27.69 0.38 29.07
CA GLU A 16 -27.55 1.83 28.90
C GLU A 16 -28.88 2.46 28.41
N LEU A 17 -29.19 3.66 28.89
CA LEU A 17 -30.28 4.48 28.33
C LEU A 17 -29.69 5.71 27.64
N SER A 18 -29.78 5.73 26.31
CA SER A 18 -29.19 6.77 25.46
C SER A 18 -30.01 8.07 25.39
N SER A 19 -29.38 9.15 24.94
CA SER A 19 -30.03 10.43 24.66
C SER A 19 -31.19 10.22 23.67
N GLY A 20 -32.36 10.79 23.98
CA GLY A 20 -33.53 10.73 23.11
C GLY A 20 -34.20 9.36 22.96
N VAL A 21 -33.82 8.33 23.73
CA VAL A 21 -34.39 6.97 23.58
C VAL A 21 -35.92 6.91 23.78
N PHE A 22 -36.50 7.86 24.52
CA PHE A 22 -37.95 8.01 24.72
C PHE A 22 -38.54 9.26 24.02
N GLN A 23 -37.87 9.80 23.00
CA GLN A 23 -38.27 11.04 22.32
C GLN A 23 -39.70 10.97 21.75
N GLY A 24 -40.50 12.00 22.01
CA GLY A 24 -41.87 12.12 21.53
C GLY A 24 -42.91 11.24 22.25
N LEU A 25 -42.54 10.49 23.29
CA LEU A 25 -43.47 9.69 24.12
C LEU A 25 -44.17 10.53 25.20
N THR A 26 -44.68 11.71 24.83
CA THR A 26 -45.24 12.71 25.76
C THR A 26 -46.47 12.24 26.54
N SER A 27 -47.15 11.18 26.08
CA SER A 27 -48.36 10.62 26.72
C SER A 27 -48.06 9.54 27.76
N LEU A 28 -46.78 9.16 27.92
CA LEU A 28 -46.38 8.04 28.77
C LEU A 28 -46.58 8.36 30.25
N GLN A 29 -47.35 7.51 30.94
CA GLN A 29 -47.70 7.61 32.36
C GLN A 29 -46.95 6.58 33.22
N LEU A 30 -46.58 5.42 32.66
CA LEU A 30 -45.94 4.33 33.40
C LEU A 30 -44.78 3.70 32.61
N LEU A 31 -43.58 3.64 33.21
CA LEU A 31 -42.37 3.09 32.62
C LEU A 31 -41.66 2.14 33.60
N LEU A 32 -41.63 0.83 33.26
CA LEU A 32 -40.94 -0.19 34.04
C LEU A 32 -39.63 -0.61 33.35
N LEU A 33 -38.50 -0.38 34.00
CA LEU A 33 -37.14 -0.73 33.58
C LEU A 33 -36.41 -1.59 34.64
N ASN A 34 -37.15 -2.13 35.61
CA ASN A 34 -36.58 -2.89 36.72
C ASN A 34 -36.12 -4.31 36.33
N ALA A 35 -35.19 -4.89 37.09
CA ALA A 35 -34.54 -6.16 36.73
C ALA A 35 -33.93 -6.10 35.32
N ASN A 36 -32.97 -5.18 35.16
CA ASN A 36 -32.14 -5.03 33.97
C ASN A 36 -30.67 -4.88 34.41
N ASP A 37 -29.76 -4.73 33.45
CA ASP A 37 -28.33 -4.56 33.70
C ASP A 37 -27.89 -3.08 33.76
N ILE A 38 -28.82 -2.11 33.88
CA ILE A 38 -28.57 -0.69 33.58
C ILE A 38 -27.46 -0.14 34.48
N SER A 39 -26.29 0.16 33.89
CA SER A 39 -25.16 0.81 34.57
C SER A 39 -25.21 2.33 34.40
N CYS A 40 -25.67 2.81 33.24
CA CYS A 40 -25.67 4.23 32.88
C CYS A 40 -26.99 4.73 32.26
N ILE A 41 -27.31 5.99 32.54
CA ILE A 41 -28.46 6.72 31.99
C ILE A 41 -27.99 8.10 31.54
N ARG A 42 -28.07 8.41 30.24
CA ARG A 42 -27.73 9.75 29.74
C ARG A 42 -28.72 10.80 30.26
N LYS A 43 -28.21 11.99 30.60
CA LYS A 43 -28.94 13.04 31.35
C LYS A 43 -30.29 13.43 30.72
N ASP A 44 -30.44 13.30 29.41
CA ASP A 44 -31.62 13.71 28.65
C ASP A 44 -32.49 12.53 28.14
N ALA A 45 -32.22 11.29 28.57
CA ALA A 45 -33.00 10.12 28.17
C ALA A 45 -34.51 10.28 28.45
N PHE A 46 -34.88 10.90 29.57
CA PHE A 46 -36.27 11.11 30.00
C PHE A 46 -36.87 12.48 29.62
N LYS A 47 -36.21 13.26 28.75
CA LYS A 47 -36.49 14.69 28.49
C LYS A 47 -37.94 15.03 28.12
N ASP A 48 -38.63 14.15 27.39
CA ASP A 48 -39.99 14.40 26.89
C ASP A 48 -41.10 13.80 27.80
N LEU A 49 -40.72 13.05 28.85
CA LEU A 49 -41.64 12.23 29.67
C LEU A 49 -42.37 13.02 30.77
N HIS A 50 -42.96 14.16 30.40
CA HIS A 50 -43.55 15.10 31.36
C HIS A 50 -44.76 14.54 32.14
N ASN A 51 -45.51 13.61 31.55
CA ASN A 51 -46.71 13.01 32.14
C ASN A 51 -46.44 11.72 32.94
N LEU A 52 -45.17 11.32 33.10
CA LEU A 52 -44.82 10.05 33.73
C LEU A 52 -45.12 10.06 35.23
N GLY A 53 -46.08 9.25 35.66
CA GLY A 53 -46.49 9.07 37.05
C GLY A 53 -45.68 8.03 37.82
N LEU A 54 -45.20 6.98 37.14
CA LEU A 54 -44.36 5.94 37.74
C LEU A 54 -43.16 5.59 36.86
N LEU A 55 -41.97 5.63 37.47
CA LEU A 55 -40.71 5.14 36.90
C LEU A 55 -40.11 4.07 37.83
N SER A 56 -39.75 2.92 37.28
CA SER A 56 -39.16 1.82 38.06
C SER A 56 -37.78 1.43 37.50
N LEU A 57 -36.72 1.80 38.21
CA LEU A 57 -35.30 1.48 37.92
C LEU A 57 -34.73 0.48 38.96
N TYR A 58 -35.60 -0.17 39.73
CA TYR A 58 -35.26 -1.15 40.77
C TYR A 58 -34.50 -2.38 40.22
N ASP A 59 -33.55 -2.95 40.97
CA ASP A 59 -32.76 -4.12 40.51
C ASP A 59 -32.00 -3.80 39.20
N ASN A 60 -30.99 -2.93 39.31
CA ASN A 60 -30.10 -2.51 38.22
C ASN A 60 -28.67 -2.23 38.77
N ASN A 61 -27.74 -1.88 37.88
CA ASN A 61 -26.32 -1.64 38.21
C ASN A 61 -25.95 -0.15 38.35
N ILE A 62 -26.93 0.74 38.57
CA ILE A 62 -26.71 2.20 38.58
C ILE A 62 -25.85 2.60 39.78
N GLN A 63 -24.61 3.02 39.51
CA GLN A 63 -23.68 3.50 40.54
C GLN A 63 -23.88 4.99 40.84
N THR A 64 -24.28 5.80 39.87
CA THR A 64 -24.50 7.25 40.02
C THR A 64 -25.40 7.77 38.89
N LEU A 65 -25.93 8.98 39.03
CA LEU A 65 -26.82 9.64 38.07
C LEU A 65 -26.45 11.12 37.96
N SER A 66 -26.41 11.69 36.74
CA SER A 66 -26.07 13.10 36.56
C SER A 66 -27.20 14.04 37.00
N ASN A 67 -26.80 15.18 37.58
CA ASN A 67 -27.73 16.23 38.00
C ASN A 67 -28.59 16.73 36.83
N GLY A 68 -29.92 16.66 37.01
CA GLY A 68 -30.93 17.01 36.01
C GLY A 68 -31.59 15.80 35.32
N SER A 69 -31.14 14.56 35.56
CA SER A 69 -31.71 13.37 34.88
C SER A 69 -33.22 13.18 35.12
N PHE A 70 -33.77 13.68 36.23
CA PHE A 70 -35.20 13.64 36.55
C PHE A 70 -35.92 15.00 36.42
N GLU A 71 -35.25 16.03 35.88
CA GLU A 71 -35.77 17.41 35.78
C GLU A 71 -37.01 17.54 34.89
N ALA A 72 -37.15 16.64 33.89
CA ALA A 72 -38.29 16.60 32.99
C ALA A 72 -39.56 15.92 33.57
N LEU A 73 -39.42 15.14 34.66
CA LEU A 73 -40.46 14.25 35.21
C LEU A 73 -41.42 15.01 36.14
N LYS A 74 -42.23 15.90 35.55
CA LYS A 74 -43.07 16.86 36.29
C LYS A 74 -44.27 16.23 37.02
N SER A 75 -44.74 15.07 36.56
CA SER A 75 -45.91 14.38 37.09
C SER A 75 -45.59 13.12 37.92
N ILE A 76 -44.33 12.96 38.35
CA ILE A 76 -43.86 11.73 39.01
C ILE A 76 -44.39 11.58 40.44
N HIS A 77 -44.96 10.42 40.74
CA HIS A 77 -45.49 10.06 42.07
C HIS A 77 -44.73 8.89 42.71
N THR A 78 -44.09 8.05 41.90
CA THR A 78 -43.39 6.83 42.37
C THR A 78 -42.13 6.61 41.53
N LEU A 79 -40.99 6.41 42.20
CA LEU A 79 -39.65 6.38 41.59
C LEU A 79 -38.80 5.28 42.23
N HIS A 80 -39.04 4.01 41.86
CA HIS A 80 -38.35 2.89 42.49
C HIS A 80 -36.86 2.88 42.10
N LEU A 81 -35.98 3.07 43.09
CA LEU A 81 -34.51 3.15 42.90
C LEU A 81 -33.74 2.12 43.74
N ALA A 82 -34.38 1.39 44.66
CA ALA A 82 -33.70 0.40 45.49
C ALA A 82 -33.11 -0.79 44.70
N LYS A 83 -32.16 -1.51 45.31
CA LYS A 83 -31.27 -2.46 44.63
C LYS A 83 -30.53 -1.82 43.43
N ASN A 84 -29.76 -0.78 43.74
CA ASN A 84 -28.76 -0.19 42.85
C ASN A 84 -27.49 0.13 43.69
N PRO A 85 -26.27 -0.08 43.17
CA PRO A 85 -25.00 0.06 43.91
C PRO A 85 -24.54 1.52 44.09
N PHE A 86 -25.41 2.40 44.58
CA PHE A 86 -25.17 3.86 44.59
C PHE A 86 -23.91 4.30 45.35
N ILE A 87 -23.12 5.13 44.69
CA ILE A 87 -21.97 5.88 45.22
C ILE A 87 -22.47 7.25 45.68
N CYS A 88 -22.67 7.41 46.98
CA CYS A 88 -23.16 8.64 47.59
C CYS A 88 -22.01 9.64 47.85
N ASP A 89 -21.39 10.13 46.78
CA ASP A 89 -20.42 11.22 46.85
C ASP A 89 -21.05 12.58 46.48
N CYS A 90 -20.23 13.61 46.28
CA CYS A 90 -20.72 14.95 45.94
C CYS A 90 -21.46 15.03 44.58
N ASN A 91 -21.17 14.13 43.63
CA ASN A 91 -21.83 14.09 42.33
C ASN A 91 -23.26 13.51 42.41
N LEU A 92 -23.56 12.70 43.44
CA LEU A 92 -24.91 12.18 43.70
C LEU A 92 -25.72 13.04 44.70
N GLN A 93 -25.13 14.09 45.29
CA GLN A 93 -25.79 14.94 46.29
C GLN A 93 -27.18 15.44 45.85
N TRP A 94 -27.28 15.91 44.59
CA TRP A 94 -28.51 16.46 44.02
C TRP A 94 -29.72 15.50 44.10
N LEU A 95 -29.48 14.17 44.13
CA LEU A 95 -30.54 13.17 44.23
C LEU A 95 -31.13 13.14 45.64
N GLY A 96 -30.31 13.34 46.67
CA GLY A 96 -30.79 13.58 48.04
C GLY A 96 -31.63 14.85 48.11
N ASP A 97 -31.12 15.95 47.55
CA ASP A 97 -31.82 17.24 47.50
C ASP A 97 -33.16 17.15 46.73
N TYR A 98 -33.20 16.36 45.65
CA TYR A 98 -34.39 16.12 44.83
C TYR A 98 -35.45 15.31 45.59
N LEU A 99 -35.04 14.23 46.28
CA LEU A 99 -35.95 13.37 47.06
C LEU A 99 -36.46 14.07 48.33
N HIS A 100 -35.69 14.98 48.94
CA HIS A 100 -36.18 15.84 50.02
C HIS A 100 -37.25 16.84 49.53
N LYS A 101 -37.16 17.32 48.28
CA LYS A 101 -38.11 18.28 47.69
C LYS A 101 -39.34 17.60 47.09
N ASN A 102 -39.19 16.37 46.59
CA ASN A 102 -40.22 15.56 45.96
C ASN A 102 -40.35 14.23 46.71
N PRO A 103 -41.21 14.13 47.75
CA PRO A 103 -41.35 12.94 48.58
C PRO A 103 -42.13 11.84 47.83
N VAL A 104 -41.46 11.19 46.88
CA VAL A 104 -41.94 10.03 46.11
C VAL A 104 -41.46 8.71 46.73
N GLU A 105 -42.20 7.62 46.55
CA GLU A 105 -41.78 6.30 47.04
C GLU A 105 -40.55 5.80 46.26
N THR A 106 -39.44 5.55 46.97
CA THR A 106 -38.12 5.18 46.41
C THR A 106 -37.85 3.67 46.42
N SER A 107 -38.76 2.89 47.02
CA SER A 107 -38.53 1.54 47.55
C SER A 107 -37.45 1.47 48.66
N GLY A 108 -37.12 2.60 49.28
CA GLY A 108 -36.10 2.72 50.31
C GLY A 108 -34.66 2.60 49.78
N ALA A 109 -34.34 3.35 48.72
CA ALA A 109 -33.03 3.35 48.07
C ALA A 109 -31.89 3.76 49.01
N LYS A 110 -30.72 3.10 48.87
CA LYS A 110 -29.59 3.19 49.82
C LYS A 110 -28.26 3.36 49.10
N CYS A 111 -27.32 4.00 49.78
CA CYS A 111 -25.91 4.03 49.38
C CYS A 111 -25.26 2.67 49.59
N GLU A 112 -24.44 2.21 48.65
CA GLU A 112 -23.51 1.10 48.84
C GLU A 112 -22.10 1.60 49.18
N SER A 113 -21.70 2.75 48.63
CA SER A 113 -20.44 3.41 48.97
C SER A 113 -20.63 4.93 49.14
N PRO A 114 -19.64 5.68 49.70
CA PRO A 114 -18.45 5.19 50.40
C PRO A 114 -18.78 4.47 51.72
N LYS A 115 -17.83 3.74 52.30
CA LYS A 115 -18.04 2.90 53.52
C LYS A 115 -18.69 3.63 54.72
N LYS A 116 -18.56 4.96 54.81
CA LYS A 116 -19.18 5.80 55.86
C LYS A 116 -20.71 6.00 55.66
N MET A 117 -21.24 5.66 54.49
CA MET A 117 -22.64 5.84 54.09
C MET A 117 -23.37 4.54 53.75
N GLN A 118 -22.65 3.46 53.48
CA GLN A 118 -23.18 2.13 53.17
C GLN A 118 -24.42 1.76 54.02
N ARG A 119 -25.47 1.28 53.35
CA ARG A 119 -26.81 0.92 53.87
C ARG A 119 -27.71 2.06 54.40
N LYS A 120 -27.27 3.33 54.41
CA LYS A 120 -28.14 4.48 54.75
C LYS A 120 -29.05 4.82 53.57
N ARG A 121 -30.29 5.25 53.85
CA ARG A 121 -31.24 5.67 52.80
C ARG A 121 -30.85 7.03 52.22
N ILE A 122 -30.94 7.20 50.91
CA ILE A 122 -30.54 8.46 50.22
C ILE A 122 -31.42 9.63 50.68
N GLU A 123 -32.74 9.40 50.76
CA GLU A 123 -33.78 10.31 51.30
C GLU A 123 -33.61 10.74 52.77
N SER A 124 -32.55 10.29 53.46
CA SER A 124 -32.26 10.61 54.86
C SER A 124 -30.90 11.29 55.07
N LEU A 125 -30.16 11.56 54.00
CA LEU A 125 -28.81 12.13 54.04
C LEU A 125 -28.86 13.62 53.69
N LYS A 126 -28.48 14.48 54.65
CA LYS A 126 -28.28 15.91 54.40
C LYS A 126 -27.04 16.18 53.55
N ASP A 127 -27.15 17.23 52.74
CA ASP A 127 -26.19 17.85 51.82
C ASP A 127 -24.73 17.70 52.31
N GLU A 128 -24.43 18.21 53.51
CA GLU A 128 -23.11 18.26 54.16
C GLU A 128 -22.37 16.91 54.27
N ARG A 129 -23.09 15.78 54.13
CA ARG A 129 -22.54 14.44 54.20
C ARG A 129 -21.91 13.99 52.88
N PHE A 130 -22.46 14.43 51.74
CA PHE A 130 -22.00 14.03 50.41
C PHE A 130 -20.67 14.72 50.09
N LYS A 131 -19.61 13.95 49.91
CA LYS A 131 -18.25 14.46 49.66
C LYS A 131 -17.50 13.52 48.72
N CYS A 132 -16.94 14.08 47.67
CA CYS A 132 -16.00 13.36 46.80
C CYS A 132 -14.63 13.22 47.49
N GLN A 133 -13.91 12.15 47.15
CA GLN A 133 -12.48 11.99 47.48
C GLN A 133 -11.65 11.94 46.19
N ASP A 134 -12.15 11.26 45.16
CA ASP A 134 -11.59 11.18 43.82
C ASP A 134 -12.64 11.72 42.83
N GLU A 135 -12.37 12.84 42.15
CA GLU A 135 -13.41 13.62 41.46
C GLU A 135 -13.91 13.01 40.13
N PHE A 136 -13.16 12.10 39.53
CA PHE A 136 -13.33 11.68 38.13
C PHE A 136 -14.29 10.51 37.91
N LYS A 137 -14.46 9.61 38.89
CA LYS A 137 -15.19 8.35 38.67
C LYS A 137 -16.71 8.46 38.56
N THR A 138 -17.29 9.56 39.05
CA THR A 138 -18.75 9.75 39.14
C THR A 138 -19.24 11.08 38.54
N SER A 139 -18.34 11.95 38.10
CA SER A 139 -18.68 13.24 37.49
C SER A 139 -19.24 13.09 36.07
N TYR A 140 -18.75 12.10 35.31
CA TYR A 140 -19.20 11.78 33.93
C TYR A 140 -20.38 10.79 33.86
N ALA A 141 -21.15 10.65 34.95
CA ALA A 141 -22.24 9.67 35.11
C ALA A 141 -23.28 9.64 33.96
N GLY A 142 -23.55 10.79 33.35
CA GLY A 142 -24.54 10.97 32.28
C GLY A 142 -23.96 11.00 30.86
N GLU A 143 -22.65 10.78 30.70
CA GLU A 143 -21.99 10.63 29.40
C GLU A 143 -21.73 9.16 29.04
N CYS A 144 -21.76 8.26 30.03
CA CYS A 144 -21.52 6.82 29.93
C CYS A 144 -20.10 6.45 29.48
N LEU A 145 -19.09 7.02 30.15
CA LEU A 145 -17.67 6.85 29.83
C LEU A 145 -16.94 5.80 30.71
N THR A 146 -17.66 5.02 31.51
CA THR A 146 -17.12 4.18 32.61
C THR A 146 -16.80 2.72 32.25
N ASP A 147 -16.98 2.32 30.99
CA ASP A 147 -17.09 0.91 30.59
C ASP A 147 -15.82 0.32 29.93
N ASN A 148 -14.67 1.02 30.00
CA ASN A 148 -13.38 0.45 29.58
C ASN A 148 -12.71 -0.32 30.74
N GLU A 149 -12.46 -1.61 30.54
CA GLU A 149 -11.55 -2.38 31.40
C GLU A 149 -10.09 -1.90 31.25
N CYS A 150 -9.22 -2.28 32.19
CA CYS A 150 -7.81 -1.92 32.12
C CYS A 150 -7.10 -2.68 30.98
N PRO A 151 -6.26 -2.03 30.14
CA PRO A 151 -5.67 -2.69 28.98
C PRO A 151 -4.86 -3.94 29.32
N ALA A 152 -4.97 -4.97 28.48
CA ALA A 152 -4.43 -6.30 28.76
C ALA A 152 -2.92 -6.27 29.06
N GLY A 153 -2.55 -6.68 30.29
CA GLY A 153 -1.17 -6.70 30.78
C GLY A 153 -0.69 -5.42 31.46
N CYS A 154 -1.43 -4.31 31.37
CA CYS A 154 -1.18 -3.07 32.10
C CYS A 154 -1.78 -3.10 33.52
N SER A 155 -1.55 -2.05 34.29
CA SER A 155 -2.15 -1.82 35.61
C SER A 155 -2.77 -0.43 35.65
N CYS A 156 -4.00 -0.31 36.16
CA CYS A 156 -4.74 0.96 36.18
C CYS A 156 -5.08 1.34 37.62
N GLU A 157 -4.59 2.49 38.08
CA GLU A 157 -4.87 3.04 39.41
C GLU A 157 -5.39 4.46 39.28
N ALA A 158 -6.63 4.70 39.73
CA ALA A 158 -7.41 5.89 39.38
C ALA A 158 -7.37 6.15 37.86
N SER A 159 -6.84 7.30 37.44
CA SER A 159 -6.67 7.72 36.03
C SER A 159 -5.23 7.53 35.51
N VAL A 160 -4.40 6.73 36.18
CA VAL A 160 -3.04 6.37 35.74
C VAL A 160 -3.05 4.97 35.13
N VAL A 161 -2.56 4.85 33.90
CA VAL A 161 -2.41 3.58 33.19
C VAL A 161 -0.92 3.26 33.03
N ASP A 162 -0.45 2.26 33.78
CA ASP A 162 0.93 1.77 33.75
C ASP A 162 1.06 0.50 32.91
N CYS A 163 1.60 0.70 31.71
CA CYS A 163 1.96 -0.33 30.73
C CYS A 163 3.49 -0.50 30.62
N SER A 164 4.27 -0.07 31.62
CA SER A 164 5.74 -0.13 31.58
C SER A 164 6.29 -1.54 31.77
N ARG A 165 7.41 -1.86 31.10
CA ARG A 165 8.12 -3.16 31.20
C ARG A 165 7.26 -4.36 30.84
N LYS A 166 6.44 -4.24 29.79
CA LYS A 166 5.52 -5.29 29.30
C LYS A 166 5.93 -5.85 27.93
N ASN A 167 7.11 -5.48 27.43
CA ASN A 167 7.65 -5.85 26.10
C ASN A 167 6.70 -5.50 24.94
N LEU A 168 5.94 -4.40 25.07
CA LEU A 168 4.94 -3.98 24.09
C LEU A 168 5.60 -3.47 22.81
N LYS A 169 5.11 -3.96 21.66
CA LYS A 169 5.56 -3.57 20.31
C LYS A 169 4.66 -2.52 19.67
N GLU A 170 3.40 -2.46 20.08
CA GLU A 170 2.44 -1.40 19.75
C GLU A 170 1.75 -0.90 21.03
N ILE A 171 1.10 0.27 20.95
CA ILE A 171 0.37 0.86 22.07
C ILE A 171 -1.03 0.24 22.14
N PRO A 172 -1.55 -0.13 23.33
CA PRO A 172 -2.92 -0.62 23.49
C PRO A 172 -3.97 0.37 22.95
N ARG A 173 -5.10 -0.15 22.44
CA ARG A 173 -6.17 0.66 21.80
C ARG A 173 -7.37 0.93 22.72
N ASP A 174 -7.41 0.17 23.79
CA ASP A 174 -8.44 -0.04 24.82
C ASP A 174 -8.23 0.86 26.06
N ILE A 175 -7.44 1.92 25.91
CA ILE A 175 -7.08 2.85 26.99
C ILE A 175 -8.34 3.62 27.49
N PRO A 176 -8.61 3.65 28.81
CA PRO A 176 -9.73 4.41 29.39
C PRO A 176 -9.71 5.91 29.06
N LEU A 177 -10.88 6.51 28.79
CA LEU A 177 -11.03 7.91 28.34
C LEU A 177 -10.79 8.95 29.45
N ASP A 178 -10.81 8.52 30.70
CA ASP A 178 -10.45 9.31 31.89
C ASP A 178 -8.94 9.33 32.17
N THR A 179 -8.12 8.55 31.45
CA THR A 179 -6.66 8.48 31.62
C THR A 179 -6.00 9.85 31.59
N THR A 180 -5.34 10.23 32.69
CA THR A 180 -4.55 11.47 32.83
C THR A 180 -3.05 11.23 32.67
N GLU A 181 -2.56 10.03 33.01
CA GLU A 181 -1.16 9.64 32.80
C GLU A 181 -1.08 8.27 32.15
N LEU A 182 -0.28 8.16 31.07
CA LEU A 182 -0.03 6.91 30.36
C LEU A 182 1.47 6.61 30.37
N LEU A 183 1.85 5.50 31.01
CA LEU A 183 3.25 5.09 31.18
C LEU A 183 3.53 3.88 30.29
N LEU A 184 4.36 4.07 29.27
CA LEU A 184 4.73 3.08 28.26
C LEU A 184 6.25 2.89 28.19
N ASN A 185 6.99 3.34 29.22
CA ASN A 185 8.45 3.24 29.26
C ASN A 185 8.96 1.80 29.33
N ASP A 186 10.20 1.61 28.89
CA ASP A 186 10.93 0.34 28.93
C ASP A 186 10.19 -0.78 28.15
N ASN A 187 9.86 -0.51 26.88
CA ASN A 187 9.13 -1.40 25.96
C ASN A 187 9.81 -1.47 24.57
N GLU A 188 9.22 -2.17 23.59
CA GLU A 188 9.78 -2.40 22.25
C GLU A 188 9.13 -1.52 21.15
N LEU A 189 8.52 -0.38 21.50
CA LEU A 189 7.79 0.48 20.55
C LEU A 189 8.73 1.09 19.50
N GLY A 190 8.49 0.83 18.20
CA GLY A 190 9.39 1.24 17.11
C GLY A 190 9.05 2.56 16.39
N ARG A 191 7.76 2.95 16.34
CA ARG A 191 7.26 4.19 15.73
C ARG A 191 5.93 4.58 16.36
N ILE A 192 5.65 5.88 16.50
CA ILE A 192 4.33 6.38 16.88
C ILE A 192 3.50 6.66 15.62
N LYS A 193 2.30 6.07 15.53
CA LYS A 193 1.41 6.10 14.37
C LYS A 193 0.41 7.26 14.42
N SER A 194 -0.11 7.68 13.27
CA SER A 194 -1.22 8.64 13.16
C SER A 194 -2.59 7.95 13.05
N ASP A 195 -2.96 7.19 14.09
CA ASP A 195 -4.24 6.46 14.20
C ASP A 195 -5.28 7.16 15.08
N GLY A 196 -5.04 8.43 15.42
CA GLY A 196 -5.91 9.26 16.26
C GLY A 196 -6.08 8.73 17.69
N LEU A 197 -5.18 7.88 18.20
CA LEU A 197 -5.26 7.36 19.57
C LEU A 197 -5.19 8.48 20.62
N PHE A 198 -4.19 9.35 20.56
CA PHE A 198 -4.02 10.42 21.55
C PHE A 198 -5.10 11.52 21.45
N GLY A 199 -5.64 11.76 20.26
CA GLY A 199 -6.80 12.63 20.07
C GLY A 199 -8.10 12.11 20.70
N ARG A 200 -8.19 10.80 20.96
CA ARG A 200 -9.30 10.16 21.68
C ARG A 200 -9.12 10.15 23.20
N LEU A 201 -8.00 10.67 23.73
CA LEU A 201 -7.72 10.72 25.18
C LEU A 201 -7.77 12.19 25.68
N PRO A 202 -8.97 12.78 25.83
CA PRO A 202 -9.14 14.21 26.09
C PRO A 202 -8.66 14.66 27.48
N ASN A 203 -8.24 13.73 28.33
CA ASN A 203 -7.76 13.97 29.68
C ASN A 203 -6.26 13.74 29.87
N LEU A 204 -5.55 13.22 28.85
CA LEU A 204 -4.14 12.85 28.96
C LEU A 204 -3.24 14.09 29.15
N VAL A 205 -2.58 14.17 30.32
CA VAL A 205 -1.67 15.26 30.72
C VAL A 205 -0.21 14.88 30.54
N LYS A 206 0.12 13.59 30.70
CA LYS A 206 1.50 13.08 30.69
C LYS A 206 1.61 11.75 29.94
N LEU A 207 2.59 11.67 29.06
CA LEU A 207 2.90 10.50 28.23
C LEU A 207 4.39 10.13 28.38
N ASP A 208 4.66 8.95 28.95
CA ASP A 208 6.02 8.44 29.14
C ASP A 208 6.34 7.33 28.15
N LEU A 209 7.28 7.59 27.24
CA LEU A 209 7.73 6.70 26.17
C LEU A 209 9.26 6.46 26.24
N ARG A 210 9.87 6.62 27.42
CA ARG A 210 11.31 6.44 27.61
C ARG A 210 11.77 4.99 27.40
N GLY A 211 13.04 4.77 27.10
CA GLY A 211 13.63 3.42 27.07
C GLY A 211 12.99 2.50 26.02
N ASN A 212 12.65 3.05 24.85
CA ASN A 212 11.96 2.35 23.76
C ASN A 212 12.81 2.33 22.48
N LEU A 213 12.27 1.78 21.39
CA LEU A 213 12.96 1.67 20.09
C LEU A 213 12.52 2.75 19.09
N ILE A 214 11.88 3.84 19.55
CA ILE A 214 11.18 4.79 18.67
C ILE A 214 12.18 5.52 17.76
N THR A 215 12.00 5.32 16.46
CA THR A 215 12.81 5.95 15.39
C THR A 215 12.23 7.28 14.92
N GLY A 216 10.91 7.45 15.05
CA GLY A 216 10.18 8.65 14.63
C GLY A 216 8.70 8.61 15.01
N ILE A 217 8.02 9.72 14.74
CA ILE A 217 6.59 9.94 14.97
C ILE A 217 5.99 10.37 13.63
N GLU A 218 4.80 9.89 13.31
CA GLU A 218 4.07 10.26 12.08
C GLU A 218 3.53 11.70 12.12
N GLU A 219 3.31 12.28 10.95
CA GLU A 219 2.61 13.57 10.85
C GLU A 219 1.23 13.45 11.51
N ASN A 220 0.79 14.47 12.24
CA ASN A 220 -0.50 14.54 12.93
C ASN A 220 -0.76 13.47 14.03
N ALA A 221 0.23 12.68 14.44
CA ALA A 221 0.04 11.64 15.47
C ALA A 221 -0.47 12.16 16.83
N PHE A 222 -0.27 13.43 17.16
CA PHE A 222 -0.80 14.09 18.36
C PHE A 222 -1.94 15.10 18.06
N GLU A 223 -2.57 15.02 16.89
CA GLU A 223 -3.74 15.82 16.57
C GLU A 223 -4.89 15.51 17.56
N GLY A 224 -5.51 16.57 18.09
CA GLY A 224 -6.51 16.48 19.16
C GLY A 224 -5.96 16.30 20.58
N ALA A 225 -4.67 15.99 20.78
CA ALA A 225 -4.09 15.67 22.10
C ALA A 225 -3.80 16.91 22.97
N ILE A 226 -4.75 17.83 23.05
CA ILE A 226 -4.57 19.23 23.50
C ILE A 226 -4.18 19.41 24.98
N LYS A 227 -4.37 18.40 25.85
CA LYS A 227 -4.02 18.49 27.28
C LYS A 227 -2.61 17.99 27.61
N ILE A 228 -1.90 17.33 26.69
CA ILE A 228 -0.58 16.78 26.98
C ILE A 228 0.39 17.92 27.29
N SER A 229 0.90 17.91 28.53
CA SER A 229 1.82 18.90 29.08
C SER A 229 3.23 18.33 29.35
N GLU A 230 3.35 17.00 29.49
CA GLU A 230 4.63 16.30 29.64
C GLU A 230 4.76 15.14 28.64
N LEU A 231 5.83 15.14 27.85
CA LEU A 231 6.16 14.10 26.86
C LEU A 231 7.62 13.65 27.01
N LEU A 232 7.82 12.38 27.38
CA LEU A 232 9.14 11.85 27.71
C LEU A 232 9.58 10.82 26.65
N LEU A 233 10.48 11.24 25.76
CA LEU A 233 10.99 10.47 24.60
C LEU A 233 12.50 10.19 24.68
N SER A 234 13.04 10.12 25.90
CA SER A 234 14.47 9.90 26.12
C SER A 234 14.84 8.43 25.97
N GLU A 235 16.11 8.14 25.68
CA GLU A 235 16.61 6.76 25.55
C GLU A 235 15.86 5.98 24.47
N ASN A 236 15.79 6.59 23.27
CA ASN A 236 15.11 6.08 22.08
C ASN A 236 16.07 6.10 20.87
N LYS A 237 15.55 6.00 19.63
CA LYS A 237 16.33 5.87 18.40
C LYS A 237 16.12 7.01 17.39
N PHE A 238 15.59 8.15 17.81
CA PHE A 238 15.37 9.31 16.92
C PHE A 238 16.68 9.76 16.25
N MET A 239 16.70 9.80 14.91
CA MET A 239 17.81 10.30 14.10
C MET A 239 17.57 11.72 13.57
N GLU A 240 16.31 12.11 13.41
CA GLU A 240 15.88 13.37 12.82
C GLU A 240 14.65 13.93 13.54
N ILE A 241 14.45 15.25 13.48
CA ILE A 241 13.25 15.93 13.99
C ILE A 241 12.69 16.83 12.88
N HIS A 242 11.41 16.62 12.58
CA HIS A 242 10.64 17.28 11.50
C HIS A 242 9.69 18.34 12.06
N ASN A 243 9.32 19.31 11.23
CA ASN A 243 8.45 20.43 11.65
C ASN A 243 7.03 20.03 12.09
N LYS A 244 6.51 18.90 11.60
CA LYS A 244 5.18 18.36 11.97
C LYS A 244 5.21 17.36 13.14
N MET A 245 6.39 16.97 13.64
CA MET A 245 6.55 15.85 14.58
C MET A 245 5.81 16.03 15.92
N PHE A 246 5.54 17.29 16.30
CA PHE A 246 4.87 17.66 17.55
C PHE A 246 3.63 18.54 17.32
N LEU A 247 3.00 18.46 16.13
CA LEU A 247 1.79 19.21 15.82
C LEU A 247 0.64 18.80 16.76
N GLY A 248 -0.15 19.77 17.25
CA GLY A 248 -1.21 19.57 18.24
C GLY A 248 -0.78 19.76 19.70
N LEU A 249 0.51 19.62 20.03
CA LEU A 249 1.03 19.66 21.42
C LEU A 249 1.23 21.09 21.97
N HIS A 250 0.24 21.95 21.81
CA HIS A 250 0.34 23.39 22.11
C HIS A 250 0.55 23.73 23.59
N ASN A 251 0.06 22.87 24.50
CA ASN A 251 0.17 23.01 25.95
C ASN A 251 1.40 22.30 26.56
N LEU A 252 2.31 21.78 25.72
CA LEU A 252 3.48 21.03 26.19
C LEU A 252 4.47 21.93 26.94
N LYS A 253 4.74 21.59 28.21
CA LYS A 253 5.65 22.29 29.11
C LYS A 253 6.98 21.57 29.26
N ILE A 254 6.95 20.24 29.22
CA ILE A 254 8.12 19.35 29.36
C ILE A 254 8.22 18.43 28.14
N LEU A 255 9.36 18.49 27.46
CA LEU A 255 9.77 17.56 26.41
C LEU A 255 11.17 17.04 26.76
N SER A 256 11.36 15.72 26.75
CA SER A 256 12.65 15.09 27.10
C SER A 256 13.16 14.22 25.95
N LEU A 257 14.16 14.69 25.22
CA LEU A 257 14.76 14.03 24.04
C LEU A 257 16.18 13.48 24.28
N ASN A 258 16.63 13.41 25.52
CA ASN A 258 18.00 13.01 25.89
C ASN A 258 18.31 11.56 25.47
N ASN A 259 19.58 11.22 25.26
CA ASN A 259 20.04 9.89 24.85
C ASN A 259 19.34 9.35 23.57
N ASN A 260 19.24 10.20 22.55
CA ASN A 260 18.83 9.84 21.18
C ASN A 260 19.99 10.07 20.19
N GLN A 261 19.80 9.71 18.91
CA GLN A 261 20.80 9.76 17.85
C GLN A 261 20.60 10.95 16.88
N ILE A 262 20.06 12.07 17.37
CA ILE A 262 19.56 13.18 16.54
C ILE A 262 20.72 13.88 15.80
N THR A 263 20.71 13.81 14.46
CA THR A 263 21.71 14.41 13.55
C THR A 263 21.14 15.50 12.64
N CYS A 264 19.82 15.56 12.46
CA CYS A 264 19.11 16.50 11.59
C CYS A 264 17.92 17.10 12.36
N VAL A 265 17.77 18.43 12.34
CA VAL A 265 16.63 19.12 12.99
C VAL A 265 16.16 20.22 12.05
N MET A 266 14.89 20.16 11.64
CA MET A 266 14.31 21.15 10.74
C MET A 266 13.93 22.45 11.48
N PRO A 267 14.00 23.63 10.81
CA PRO A 267 13.28 24.83 11.25
C PRO A 267 11.80 24.51 11.45
N GLY A 268 11.13 25.18 12.38
CA GLY A 268 9.73 24.92 12.70
C GLY A 268 9.48 23.76 13.69
N SER A 269 10.47 22.90 13.97
CA SER A 269 10.30 21.66 14.77
C SER A 269 9.84 21.83 16.20
N PHE A 270 9.85 23.04 16.75
CA PHE A 270 9.35 23.30 18.11
C PHE A 270 8.33 24.45 18.15
N ASP A 271 7.96 25.02 17.01
CA ASP A 271 7.00 26.13 16.88
C ASP A 271 5.57 25.75 17.34
N PRO A 272 5.09 24.49 17.19
CA PRO A 272 3.84 24.08 17.83
C PRO A 272 3.86 24.16 19.37
N LEU A 273 5.04 24.07 19.99
CA LEU A 273 5.25 23.90 21.44
C LEU A 273 5.34 25.24 22.19
N GLN A 274 4.35 26.10 21.98
CA GLN A 274 4.33 27.48 22.48
C GLN A 274 4.45 27.59 24.01
N SER A 275 4.15 26.52 24.75
CA SER A 275 4.19 26.45 26.21
C SER A 275 5.49 25.85 26.81
N LEU A 276 6.53 25.59 26.02
CA LEU A 276 7.67 24.75 26.45
C LEU A 276 8.66 25.49 27.36
N HIS A 277 8.71 25.12 28.65
CA HIS A 277 9.56 25.77 29.66
C HIS A 277 10.83 24.96 30.02
N THR A 278 10.75 23.63 30.07
CA THR A 278 11.76 22.83 30.81
C THR A 278 13.01 22.47 30.00
N LEU A 279 12.93 22.45 28.66
CA LEU A 279 14.06 22.09 27.79
C LEU A 279 15.29 22.99 28.03
N MET A 280 15.06 24.27 28.37
CA MET A 280 16.10 25.26 28.63
C MET A 280 16.92 25.01 29.92
N ARG A 281 16.45 24.18 30.87
CA ARG A 281 17.05 24.10 32.22
C ARG A 281 17.82 22.81 32.54
N LYS A 282 17.85 21.81 31.65
CA LYS A 282 18.43 20.47 31.94
C LYS A 282 19.61 20.02 31.06
N LEU A 283 20.03 20.82 30.07
CA LEU A 283 21.23 20.60 29.27
C LEU A 283 22.62 20.97 29.87
N PRO A 284 22.82 21.49 31.11
CA PRO A 284 24.17 21.84 31.59
C PRO A 284 25.18 20.70 31.81
N GLN A 285 24.76 19.43 31.75
CA GLN A 285 25.55 18.28 32.26
C GLN A 285 25.86 17.22 31.19
N LEU A 286 26.00 17.61 29.92
CA LEU A 286 26.66 16.79 28.90
C LEU A 286 28.07 17.32 28.64
N SER A 287 29.07 16.56 29.09
CA SER A 287 30.48 16.83 28.83
C SER A 287 30.80 16.62 27.34
N MET A 288 30.90 17.71 26.58
CA MET A 288 31.38 17.71 25.20
C MET A 288 32.22 18.96 24.92
N GLU A 289 33.42 18.77 24.37
CA GLU A 289 34.43 19.83 24.17
C GLU A 289 34.11 20.78 23.00
N ASN A 290 32.97 20.58 22.32
CA ASN A 290 32.71 21.14 21.00
C ASN A 290 31.98 22.50 21.05
N LYS A 291 32.75 23.59 21.00
CA LYS A 291 32.26 24.99 21.10
C LYS A 291 31.15 25.35 20.10
N THR A 292 31.03 24.64 18.98
CA THR A 292 30.03 24.87 17.92
C THR A 292 28.58 24.75 18.41
N LEU A 293 28.31 23.85 19.36
CA LEU A 293 26.96 23.67 19.91
C LEU A 293 26.48 24.82 20.81
N ARG A 294 27.40 25.61 21.39
CA ARG A 294 27.03 26.81 22.18
C ARG A 294 26.33 27.88 21.34
N TYR A 295 26.72 28.05 20.07
CA TYR A 295 26.06 28.99 19.17
C TYR A 295 24.72 28.44 18.68
N SER A 296 24.69 27.17 18.25
CA SER A 296 23.53 26.55 17.58
C SER A 296 22.25 26.44 18.41
N ILE A 297 22.27 26.68 19.73
CA ILE A 297 21.07 26.67 20.59
C ILE A 297 20.61 28.09 20.94
N HIS A 298 21.51 29.09 20.96
CA HIS A 298 21.15 30.45 21.37
C HIS A 298 20.49 31.27 20.24
N GLU A 299 20.78 30.97 18.97
CA GLU A 299 20.08 31.52 17.80
C GLU A 299 18.75 30.80 17.48
N LYS A 300 18.41 29.72 18.22
CA LYS A 300 17.49 28.68 17.77
C LYS A 300 16.00 28.94 18.05
N ILE A 301 15.55 30.17 17.76
CA ILE A 301 14.13 30.56 17.81
C ILE A 301 13.69 31.28 16.51
N TYR A 302 14.59 31.87 15.72
CA TYR A 302 14.22 32.72 14.56
C TYR A 302 15.08 32.52 13.29
N GLY A 303 15.66 31.34 13.09
CA GLY A 303 16.64 31.08 12.00
C GLY A 303 16.13 30.21 10.85
N THR A 304 16.34 30.65 9.61
CA THR A 304 16.03 29.89 8.36
C THR A 304 17.18 28.98 7.90
N VAL A 305 17.92 28.38 8.84
CA VAL A 305 19.13 27.58 8.56
C VAL A 305 18.90 26.10 8.85
N VAL A 306 19.10 25.24 7.84
CA VAL A 306 18.96 23.79 7.91
C VAL A 306 20.35 23.14 7.97
N ARG A 307 20.60 22.29 8.98
CA ARG A 307 21.84 21.54 9.13
C ARG A 307 21.55 20.06 9.36
N CYS A 308 21.91 19.22 8.39
CA CYS A 308 21.80 17.76 8.43
C CYS A 308 23.12 17.11 7.98
N THR A 309 24.22 17.71 8.42
CA THR A 309 25.61 17.25 8.32
C THR A 309 25.78 15.87 8.99
N ARG A 310 26.46 14.93 8.34
CA ARG A 310 26.74 13.57 8.88
C ARG A 310 25.50 12.71 9.21
N ALA A 311 24.32 13.04 8.71
CA ALA A 311 23.09 12.28 8.90
C ALA A 311 23.00 10.98 8.05
N SER A 312 24.08 10.58 7.37
CA SER A 312 24.16 9.40 6.48
C SER A 312 23.12 9.35 5.34
N LEU A 313 22.65 10.54 4.92
CA LEU A 313 21.59 10.70 3.92
C LEU A 313 22.01 10.15 2.54
N LYS A 314 21.14 9.35 1.92
CA LYS A 314 21.32 8.86 0.53
C LYS A 314 20.66 9.76 -0.52
N GLU A 315 19.68 10.57 -0.11
CA GLU A 315 19.07 11.63 -0.93
C GLU A 315 18.79 12.89 -0.11
N ILE A 316 18.46 13.98 -0.80
CA ILE A 316 18.04 15.24 -0.18
C ILE A 316 16.64 15.04 0.45
N PRO A 317 16.41 15.39 1.73
CA PRO A 317 15.11 15.24 2.38
C PRO A 317 13.97 16.01 1.69
N ARG A 318 12.75 15.48 1.75
CA ARG A 318 11.55 16.10 1.15
C ARG A 318 11.00 17.28 1.96
N GLY A 319 11.14 17.26 3.28
CA GLY A 319 10.50 18.22 4.21
C GLY A 319 11.21 19.57 4.40
N ILE A 320 12.18 19.93 3.56
CA ILE A 320 12.98 21.16 3.74
C ILE A 320 12.08 22.40 3.55
N PRO A 321 11.97 23.33 4.53
CA PRO A 321 11.09 24.50 4.41
C PRO A 321 11.50 25.47 3.30
N ALA A 322 10.53 26.06 2.59
CA ALA A 322 10.76 26.92 1.41
C ALA A 322 11.50 28.24 1.72
N GLU A 323 11.36 28.70 2.95
CA GLU A 323 12.00 29.88 3.54
C GLU A 323 13.49 29.70 3.86
N THR A 324 14.02 28.47 3.78
CA THR A 324 15.42 28.14 4.07
C THR A 324 16.40 29.04 3.30
N SER A 325 17.34 29.65 4.02
CA SER A 325 18.40 30.51 3.49
C SER A 325 19.74 29.80 3.39
N GLU A 326 20.10 28.96 4.37
CA GLU A 326 21.31 28.12 4.29
C GLU A 326 20.96 26.64 4.52
N LEU A 327 21.48 25.76 3.65
CA LEU A 327 21.26 24.32 3.69
C LEU A 327 22.61 23.58 3.68
N TYR A 328 22.88 22.85 4.76
CA TYR A 328 24.10 22.06 4.95
C TYR A 328 23.76 20.56 4.94
N LEU A 329 24.28 19.85 3.94
CA LEU A 329 24.09 18.43 3.66
C LEU A 329 25.45 17.71 3.52
N ASP A 330 26.49 18.26 4.14
CA ASP A 330 27.87 17.79 4.05
C ASP A 330 28.14 16.48 4.82
N PHE A 331 29.13 15.72 4.37
CA PHE A 331 29.51 14.40 4.91
C PHE A 331 28.35 13.39 4.92
N ASN A 332 27.63 13.27 3.80
CA ASN A 332 26.53 12.31 3.61
C ASN A 332 26.87 11.30 2.50
N GLN A 333 25.89 10.51 2.06
CA GLN A 333 26.01 9.47 1.04
C GLN A 333 25.22 9.83 -0.23
N ILE A 334 24.94 11.12 -0.47
CA ILE A 334 24.07 11.60 -1.54
C ILE A 334 24.75 11.37 -2.89
N LYS A 335 24.11 10.60 -3.78
CA LYS A 335 24.63 10.25 -5.12
C LYS A 335 24.17 11.19 -6.24
N ARG A 336 23.06 11.90 -6.05
CA ARG A 336 22.45 12.78 -7.05
C ARG A 336 21.77 13.97 -6.38
N ILE A 337 21.59 15.05 -7.12
CA ILE A 337 20.88 16.26 -6.66
C ILE A 337 19.49 16.26 -7.30
N GLN A 338 18.50 15.73 -6.58
CA GLN A 338 17.10 15.75 -7.01
C GLN A 338 16.58 17.19 -7.11
N ALA A 339 16.30 17.67 -8.32
CA ALA A 339 15.82 19.05 -8.56
C ALA A 339 14.47 19.33 -7.86
N ASP A 340 13.59 18.33 -7.80
CA ASP A 340 12.29 18.36 -7.11
C ASP A 340 12.41 18.36 -5.56
N ARG A 341 13.60 18.17 -5.00
CA ARG A 341 13.87 18.34 -3.54
C ARG A 341 14.38 19.74 -3.17
N ILE A 342 14.74 20.57 -4.15
CA ILE A 342 15.35 21.88 -3.91
C ILE A 342 14.72 23.04 -4.69
N SER A 343 13.94 22.78 -5.75
CA SER A 343 13.43 23.83 -6.65
C SER A 343 12.49 24.84 -5.97
N HIS A 344 11.86 24.46 -4.84
CA HIS A 344 11.01 25.32 -4.02
C HIS A 344 11.77 26.25 -3.07
N LEU A 345 13.07 26.00 -2.82
CA LEU A 345 13.92 26.74 -1.87
C LEU A 345 14.37 28.12 -2.42
N LYS A 346 13.41 28.92 -2.90
CA LYS A 346 13.64 30.21 -3.60
C LYS A 346 14.28 31.30 -2.71
N SER A 347 14.44 31.04 -1.40
CA SER A 347 15.16 31.89 -0.45
C SER A 347 16.62 31.50 -0.21
N LEU A 348 17.07 30.36 -0.76
CA LEU A 348 18.39 29.79 -0.49
C LEU A 348 19.53 30.68 -1.01
N THR A 349 20.46 31.03 -0.12
CA THR A 349 21.68 31.81 -0.38
C THR A 349 22.95 30.95 -0.24
N ARG A 350 22.92 29.86 0.54
CA ARG A 350 24.03 28.89 0.68
C ARG A 350 23.54 27.44 0.57
N LEU A 351 24.26 26.64 -0.22
CA LEU A 351 24.11 25.19 -0.30
C LEU A 351 25.48 24.50 -0.18
N ASP A 352 25.63 23.65 0.84
CA ASP A 352 26.81 22.79 1.02
C ASP A 352 26.43 21.31 0.85
N LEU A 353 27.04 20.68 -0.16
CA LEU A 353 26.93 19.27 -0.54
C LEU A 353 28.32 18.60 -0.54
N SER A 354 29.30 19.17 0.16
CA SER A 354 30.66 18.62 0.20
C SER A 354 30.72 17.23 0.85
N ASN A 355 31.76 16.44 0.52
CA ASN A 355 31.98 15.11 1.10
C ASN A 355 30.76 14.18 0.90
N ASN A 356 30.32 14.04 -0.35
CA ASN A 356 29.21 13.20 -0.78
C ASN A 356 29.63 12.29 -1.95
N GLN A 357 28.67 11.64 -2.63
CA GLN A 357 28.91 10.68 -3.72
C GLN A 357 28.40 11.18 -5.09
N ILE A 358 28.21 12.50 -5.26
CA ILE A 358 27.58 13.08 -6.45
C ILE A 358 28.46 12.88 -7.69
N THR A 359 27.88 12.30 -8.76
CA THR A 359 28.60 11.94 -10.01
C THR A 359 28.37 12.90 -11.18
N MET A 360 27.21 13.59 -11.24
CA MET A 360 26.84 14.47 -12.35
C MET A 360 26.10 15.72 -11.86
N LEU A 361 26.34 16.87 -12.51
CA LEU A 361 25.44 18.03 -12.45
C LEU A 361 24.58 18.07 -13.72
N SER A 362 23.30 17.74 -13.57
CA SER A 362 22.32 17.72 -14.67
C SER A 362 21.85 19.12 -15.05
N ASN A 363 21.37 19.29 -16.28
CA ASN A 363 20.75 20.53 -16.75
C ASN A 363 19.59 20.98 -15.85
N MET A 364 19.44 22.29 -15.66
CA MET A 364 18.34 22.93 -14.93
C MET A 364 18.19 22.60 -13.42
N THR A 365 19.03 21.75 -12.83
CA THR A 365 18.97 21.34 -11.41
C THR A 365 18.85 22.51 -10.43
N PHE A 366 19.48 23.65 -10.71
CA PHE A 366 19.45 24.85 -9.85
C PHE A 366 18.66 26.03 -10.45
N ALA A 367 17.88 25.82 -11.52
CA ALA A 367 17.31 26.91 -12.35
C ALA A 367 16.44 27.94 -11.59
N THR A 368 15.77 27.52 -10.51
CA THR A 368 14.92 28.40 -9.69
C THR A 368 15.69 29.15 -8.60
N LEU A 369 16.91 28.72 -8.25
CA LEU A 369 17.69 29.17 -7.09
C LEU A 369 18.44 30.48 -7.35
N SER A 370 17.76 31.47 -7.93
CA SER A 370 18.35 32.73 -8.39
C SER A 370 19.02 33.58 -7.29
N LYS A 371 18.69 33.36 -6.01
CA LYS A 371 19.34 34.00 -4.84
C LYS A 371 20.60 33.29 -4.35
N LEU A 372 20.88 32.06 -4.82
CA LEU A 372 21.99 31.26 -4.31
C LEU A 372 23.32 31.96 -4.58
N SER A 373 24.08 32.21 -3.53
CA SER A 373 25.33 32.98 -3.58
C SER A 373 26.57 32.14 -3.27
N THR A 374 26.43 31.03 -2.55
CA THR A 374 27.50 30.04 -2.34
C THR A 374 26.99 28.62 -2.62
N LEU A 375 27.69 27.91 -3.50
CA LEU A 375 27.44 26.50 -3.84
C LEU A 375 28.73 25.69 -3.69
N ILE A 376 28.71 24.71 -2.79
CA ILE A 376 29.88 23.87 -2.46
C ILE A 376 29.53 22.41 -2.78
N ILE A 377 30.25 21.81 -3.73
CA ILE A 377 30.10 20.41 -4.17
C ILE A 377 31.48 19.73 -4.22
N SER A 378 32.33 20.08 -3.25
CA SER A 378 33.73 19.63 -3.19
C SER A 378 33.86 18.24 -2.58
N TYR A 379 34.96 17.53 -2.85
CA TYR A 379 35.22 16.18 -2.34
C TYR A 379 34.08 15.20 -2.64
N ASN A 380 33.65 15.16 -3.90
CA ASN A 380 32.57 14.32 -4.40
C ASN A 380 33.11 13.30 -5.43
N LYS A 381 32.29 12.80 -6.34
CA LYS A 381 32.67 11.90 -7.44
C LYS A 381 32.32 12.50 -8.80
N LEU A 382 32.26 13.83 -8.89
CA LEU A 382 31.67 14.53 -10.03
C LEU A 382 32.53 14.34 -11.27
N GLN A 383 32.00 13.66 -12.29
CA GLN A 383 32.67 13.37 -13.56
C GLN A 383 32.19 14.28 -14.69
N CYS A 384 30.90 14.64 -14.70
CA CYS A 384 30.26 15.45 -15.73
C CYS A 384 29.54 16.68 -15.19
N ILE A 385 29.68 17.80 -15.89
CA ILE A 385 28.90 19.03 -15.68
C ILE A 385 28.18 19.34 -17.00
N GLN A 386 26.86 19.19 -17.02
CA GLN A 386 26.07 19.50 -18.22
C GLN A 386 25.96 21.02 -18.43
N ARG A 387 25.89 21.46 -19.70
CA ARG A 387 26.01 22.87 -20.13
C ARG A 387 25.01 23.82 -19.47
N GLY A 388 23.79 23.37 -19.20
CA GLY A 388 22.71 24.14 -18.56
C GLY A 388 22.56 23.86 -17.06
N SER A 389 23.49 23.17 -16.41
CA SER A 389 23.36 22.75 -15.00
C SER A 389 23.38 23.92 -14.01
N LEU A 390 24.21 24.93 -14.26
CA LEU A 390 24.36 26.14 -13.44
C LEU A 390 23.53 27.32 -13.98
N GLN A 391 22.62 27.07 -14.93
CA GLN A 391 21.70 28.08 -15.46
C GLN A 391 20.76 28.58 -14.35
N GLY A 392 20.40 29.86 -14.38
CA GLY A 392 19.52 30.50 -13.38
C GLY A 392 20.23 31.07 -12.15
N LEU A 393 21.46 30.63 -11.84
CA LEU A 393 22.28 31.03 -10.68
C LEU A 393 22.87 32.45 -10.77
N LYS A 394 22.01 33.45 -10.95
CA LYS A 394 22.37 34.86 -11.23
C LYS A 394 23.18 35.53 -10.11
N SER A 395 22.92 35.19 -8.84
CA SER A 395 23.56 35.80 -7.65
C SER A 395 24.77 35.00 -7.11
N LEU A 396 25.21 33.96 -7.82
CA LEU A 396 26.28 33.06 -7.36
C LEU A 396 27.63 33.79 -7.33
N ARG A 397 28.28 33.81 -6.17
CA ARG A 397 29.59 34.43 -5.93
C ARG A 397 30.71 33.41 -5.76
N ILE A 398 30.40 32.30 -5.08
CA ILE A 398 31.36 31.24 -4.74
C ILE A 398 30.85 29.90 -5.26
N LEU A 399 31.66 29.23 -6.09
CA LEU A 399 31.39 27.90 -6.63
C LEU A 399 32.57 26.95 -6.35
N SER A 400 32.40 25.97 -5.47
CA SER A 400 33.50 25.08 -5.06
C SER A 400 33.32 23.65 -5.57
N LEU A 401 34.03 23.31 -6.65
CA LEU A 401 34.04 22.00 -7.32
C LEU A 401 35.33 21.21 -7.05
N HIS A 402 36.12 21.63 -6.06
CA HIS A 402 37.44 21.06 -5.73
C HIS A 402 37.36 19.57 -5.35
N GLY A 403 38.35 18.77 -5.78
CA GLY A 403 38.45 17.37 -5.35
C GLY A 403 37.37 16.48 -5.98
N ASN A 404 37.35 16.44 -7.31
CA ASN A 404 36.36 15.73 -8.12
C ASN A 404 37.03 15.03 -9.32
N GLN A 405 36.25 14.48 -10.24
CA GLN A 405 36.72 13.68 -11.38
C GLN A 405 36.43 14.32 -12.75
N VAL A 406 36.15 15.64 -12.76
CA VAL A 406 35.80 16.40 -13.96
C VAL A 406 37.00 16.49 -14.89
N SER A 407 36.81 16.15 -16.17
CA SER A 407 37.84 16.30 -17.21
C SER A 407 37.54 17.38 -18.23
N LEU A 408 36.27 17.65 -18.52
CA LEU A 408 35.84 18.68 -19.47
C LEU A 408 34.73 19.53 -18.84
N ILE A 409 34.68 20.81 -19.21
CA ILE A 409 33.59 21.73 -18.87
C ILE A 409 33.11 22.37 -20.19
N PRO A 410 31.86 22.14 -20.63
CA PRO A 410 31.36 22.66 -21.90
C PRO A 410 31.35 24.18 -21.99
N GLU A 411 31.60 24.74 -23.18
CA GLU A 411 31.59 26.19 -23.39
C GLU A 411 30.19 26.78 -23.10
N GLY A 412 30.18 27.87 -22.32
CA GLY A 412 28.95 28.55 -21.90
C GLY A 412 28.35 28.03 -20.59
N THR A 413 28.91 26.98 -19.96
CA THR A 413 28.44 26.45 -18.66
C THR A 413 28.39 27.53 -17.56
N PHE A 414 29.26 28.54 -17.63
CA PHE A 414 29.30 29.66 -16.68
C PHE A 414 28.64 30.96 -17.18
N ALA A 415 28.04 30.97 -18.38
CA ALA A 415 27.50 32.20 -18.99
C ALA A 415 26.34 32.85 -18.21
N GLY A 416 25.69 32.12 -17.30
CA GLY A 416 24.65 32.66 -16.40
C GLY A 416 25.17 33.33 -15.13
N LEU A 417 26.46 33.17 -14.78
CA LEU A 417 27.00 33.46 -13.44
C LEU A 417 27.45 34.92 -13.26
N LYS A 418 26.49 35.85 -13.38
CA LYS A 418 26.71 37.32 -13.40
C LYS A 418 27.28 37.96 -12.12
N SER A 419 27.61 37.18 -11.09
CA SER A 419 28.12 37.69 -9.80
C SER A 419 29.30 36.88 -9.26
N ILE A 420 29.87 35.97 -10.06
CA ILE A 420 30.92 35.06 -9.61
C ILE A 420 32.21 35.82 -9.33
N SER A 421 32.89 35.47 -8.24
CA SER A 421 34.19 36.04 -7.87
C SER A 421 35.21 34.99 -7.45
N HIS A 422 34.76 33.81 -7.01
CA HIS A 422 35.65 32.70 -6.65
C HIS A 422 35.09 31.39 -7.21
N ILE A 423 35.93 30.62 -7.90
CA ILE A 423 35.62 29.26 -8.34
C ILE A 423 36.76 28.34 -7.93
N ALA A 424 36.49 27.22 -7.25
CA ALA A 424 37.54 26.26 -6.89
C ALA A 424 37.49 25.04 -7.82
N LEU A 425 38.40 24.98 -8.79
CA LEU A 425 38.50 23.87 -9.76
C LEU A 425 39.64 22.87 -9.47
N GLY A 426 40.50 23.16 -8.49
CA GLY A 426 41.66 22.31 -8.15
C GLY A 426 41.32 20.86 -7.82
N SER A 427 42.32 19.98 -7.90
CA SER A 427 42.15 18.54 -7.69
C SER A 427 41.06 17.91 -8.58
N ASN A 428 41.09 18.23 -9.87
CA ASN A 428 40.27 17.63 -10.93
C ASN A 428 41.18 17.18 -12.11
N PRO A 429 40.92 16.04 -12.76
CA PRO A 429 41.70 15.52 -13.89
C PRO A 429 41.35 16.23 -15.22
N LEU A 430 41.59 17.55 -15.28
CA LEU A 430 41.19 18.41 -16.40
C LEU A 430 42.01 18.13 -17.68
N TYR A 431 41.32 18.05 -18.82
CA TYR A 431 41.87 17.85 -20.15
C TYR A 431 41.95 19.19 -20.89
N CYS A 432 43.17 19.73 -21.00
CA CYS A 432 43.44 21.11 -21.43
C CYS A 432 43.80 21.22 -22.92
N ASP A 433 42.90 20.79 -23.80
CA ASP A 433 42.98 21.06 -25.23
C ASP A 433 42.17 22.32 -25.62
N CYS A 434 41.90 22.52 -26.91
CA CYS A 434 41.15 23.69 -27.36
C CYS A 434 39.70 23.75 -26.86
N SER A 435 39.10 22.63 -26.42
CA SER A 435 37.75 22.62 -25.84
C SER A 435 37.68 23.27 -24.46
N LEU A 436 38.79 23.31 -23.73
CA LEU A 436 38.92 23.99 -22.43
C LEU A 436 39.56 25.38 -22.54
N ARG A 437 39.88 25.84 -23.77
CA ARG A 437 40.49 27.15 -24.00
C ARG A 437 39.66 28.31 -23.46
N TRP A 438 38.34 28.29 -23.72
CA TRP A 438 37.40 29.31 -23.28
C TRP A 438 37.47 29.56 -21.77
N LEU A 439 37.73 28.50 -20.97
CA LEU A 439 37.86 28.59 -19.52
C LEU A 439 39.15 29.28 -19.10
N SER A 440 40.26 29.01 -19.81
CA SER A 440 41.54 29.69 -19.57
C SER A 440 41.52 31.15 -20.00
N ASP A 441 40.71 31.54 -20.98
CA ASP A 441 40.42 32.94 -21.28
C ASP A 441 39.50 33.55 -20.19
N TRP A 442 38.39 32.90 -19.86
CA TRP A 442 37.37 33.38 -18.92
C TRP A 442 37.89 33.70 -17.51
N VAL A 443 38.71 32.83 -16.90
CA VAL A 443 39.26 33.09 -15.55
C VAL A 443 40.22 34.30 -15.48
N LYS A 444 40.66 34.84 -16.62
CA LYS A 444 41.62 35.96 -16.69
C LYS A 444 40.97 37.34 -16.89
N VAL A 445 39.70 37.40 -17.30
CA VAL A 445 39.05 38.67 -17.66
C VAL A 445 38.62 39.47 -16.42
N ASP A 446 37.94 38.81 -15.48
CA ASP A 446 37.20 39.49 -14.39
C ASP A 446 37.74 39.20 -12.97
N TYR A 447 39.03 38.87 -12.84
CA TYR A 447 39.69 38.54 -11.54
C TYR A 447 39.00 37.43 -10.73
N VAL A 448 38.34 36.47 -11.39
CA VAL A 448 37.71 35.32 -10.72
C VAL A 448 38.80 34.37 -10.23
N GLU A 449 39.03 34.29 -8.92
CA GLU A 449 40.06 33.41 -8.35
C GLU A 449 39.70 31.93 -8.64
N PRO A 450 40.51 31.17 -9.42
CA PRO A 450 40.17 29.81 -9.87
C PRO A 450 40.64 28.71 -8.89
N GLY A 451 41.23 29.11 -7.77
CA GLY A 451 42.03 28.25 -6.90
C GLY A 451 43.24 27.65 -7.65
N ILE A 452 43.83 26.61 -7.05
CA ILE A 452 45.00 25.92 -7.61
C ILE A 452 44.53 24.89 -8.65
N ALA A 453 44.18 25.37 -9.85
CA ALA A 453 43.67 24.58 -10.97
C ALA A 453 44.80 24.25 -11.98
N HIS A 454 45.02 22.94 -12.20
CA HIS A 454 46.04 22.40 -13.10
C HIS A 454 45.44 21.43 -14.13
N CYS A 455 46.11 21.31 -15.26
CA CYS A 455 45.84 20.35 -16.31
C CYS A 455 46.42 18.98 -15.96
N ALA A 456 45.67 17.89 -16.14
CA ALA A 456 46.18 16.53 -16.00
C ALA A 456 46.64 15.95 -17.35
N GLU A 457 45.93 16.29 -18.42
CA GLU A 457 46.17 15.87 -19.80
C GLU A 457 45.87 17.05 -20.76
N PRO A 458 46.22 16.97 -22.06
CA PRO A 458 47.17 16.03 -22.65
C PRO A 458 48.58 16.20 -22.06
N GLN A 459 49.46 15.22 -22.21
CA GLN A 459 50.81 15.20 -21.62
C GLN A 459 51.65 16.48 -21.87
N ASN A 460 51.46 17.18 -23.00
CA ASN A 460 52.14 18.46 -23.28
C ASN A 460 51.58 19.66 -22.49
N MET A 461 50.47 19.49 -21.79
CA MET A 461 49.81 20.47 -20.92
C MET A 461 49.81 20.05 -19.44
N LYS A 462 50.10 18.78 -19.14
CA LYS A 462 50.14 18.21 -17.79
C LYS A 462 50.92 19.08 -16.79
N ASP A 463 50.38 19.16 -15.58
CA ASP A 463 50.83 19.94 -14.42
C ASP A 463 50.88 21.47 -14.60
N LYS A 464 50.57 22.01 -15.79
CA LYS A 464 50.46 23.45 -16.02
C LYS A 464 49.17 24.03 -15.43
N SER A 465 49.25 25.24 -14.87
CA SER A 465 48.06 25.91 -14.32
C SER A 465 47.26 26.64 -15.42
N ILE A 466 45.93 26.54 -15.33
CA ILE A 466 44.98 27.16 -16.27
C ILE A 466 45.04 28.70 -16.19
N LEU A 467 45.42 29.26 -15.03
CA LEU A 467 45.53 30.70 -14.78
C LEU A 467 46.78 31.32 -15.40
N SER A 468 47.95 30.68 -15.28
CA SER A 468 49.23 31.23 -15.76
C SER A 468 49.57 30.84 -17.20
N THR A 469 48.99 29.75 -17.73
CA THR A 469 49.24 29.30 -19.10
C THR A 469 48.49 30.20 -20.09
N PRO A 470 49.14 30.72 -21.17
CA PRO A 470 48.45 31.48 -22.20
C PRO A 470 47.42 30.61 -22.92
N SER A 471 46.24 31.16 -23.21
CA SER A 471 45.13 30.42 -23.85
C SER A 471 45.45 29.95 -25.27
N SER A 472 46.42 30.57 -25.94
CA SER A 472 46.97 30.10 -27.21
C SER A 472 47.69 28.74 -27.14
N ALA A 473 48.05 28.25 -25.95
CA ALA A 473 48.61 26.90 -25.77
C ALA A 473 47.55 25.79 -25.75
N PHE A 474 46.27 26.14 -25.54
CA PHE A 474 45.15 25.21 -25.52
C PHE A 474 44.73 24.88 -26.96
N ILE A 475 45.38 23.85 -27.53
CA ILE A 475 45.26 23.44 -28.93
C ILE A 475 44.83 21.97 -28.99
N CYS A 476 43.77 21.67 -29.74
CA CYS A 476 43.37 20.29 -30.02
C CYS A 476 44.38 19.60 -30.95
N LYS A 477 44.94 18.47 -30.52
CA LYS A 477 45.83 17.60 -31.30
C LYS A 477 45.46 16.14 -31.02
N GLY A 478 45.15 15.39 -32.08
CA GLY A 478 44.59 14.05 -31.96
C GLY A 478 43.10 14.06 -31.60
N GLN A 479 42.55 12.88 -31.33
CA GLN A 479 41.19 12.70 -30.81
C GLN A 479 41.22 12.54 -29.29
N VAL A 480 40.18 13.03 -28.61
CA VAL A 480 39.97 12.80 -27.18
C VAL A 480 39.58 11.33 -26.95
N SER A 481 40.13 10.69 -25.92
CA SER A 481 39.83 9.29 -25.60
C SER A 481 38.35 9.08 -25.24
N ALA A 482 37.78 7.94 -25.67
CA ALA A 482 36.40 7.59 -25.38
C ALA A 482 36.06 7.66 -23.88
N ASP A 483 37.00 7.29 -22.99
CA ASP A 483 36.86 7.33 -21.53
C ASP A 483 36.72 8.73 -20.91
N ILE A 484 36.99 9.78 -21.69
CA ILE A 484 36.80 11.19 -21.27
C ILE A 484 35.45 11.71 -21.78
N LEU A 485 35.06 11.32 -23.01
CA LEU A 485 33.76 11.68 -23.60
C LEU A 485 32.61 10.93 -22.91
N SER A 486 32.81 9.66 -22.58
CA SER A 486 31.83 8.77 -21.95
C SER A 486 31.31 9.30 -20.62
N LYS A 487 32.14 10.05 -19.86
CA LYS A 487 31.78 10.67 -18.57
C LYS A 487 30.48 11.46 -18.63
N CYS A 488 30.18 12.13 -19.75
CA CYS A 488 28.95 12.89 -19.94
C CYS A 488 27.90 12.21 -20.84
N ASP A 489 28.32 11.25 -21.67
CA ASP A 489 27.48 10.61 -22.68
C ASP A 489 27.91 9.15 -22.85
N SER A 490 27.15 8.25 -22.23
CA SER A 490 27.47 6.82 -22.17
C SER A 490 27.37 6.08 -23.51
N CYS A 491 26.91 6.74 -24.58
CA CYS A 491 26.85 6.15 -25.91
C CYS A 491 28.16 6.28 -26.71
N TYR A 492 29.13 7.11 -26.29
CA TYR A 492 30.45 7.20 -26.95
C TYR A 492 31.28 5.91 -26.92
N THR A 493 30.96 4.95 -26.06
CA THR A 493 31.58 3.62 -26.02
C THR A 493 30.90 2.60 -26.93
N PHE A 494 29.86 3.00 -27.67
CA PHE A 494 29.03 2.15 -28.54
C PHE A 494 28.54 0.86 -27.85
N PRO A 495 27.81 0.97 -26.70
CA PRO A 495 27.43 -0.21 -25.90
C PRO A 495 26.41 -1.14 -26.58
N CYS A 496 25.67 -0.65 -27.58
CA CYS A 496 24.63 -1.41 -28.28
C CYS A 496 25.19 -2.18 -29.48
N GLN A 497 24.90 -3.47 -29.54
CA GLN A 497 25.27 -4.43 -30.58
C GLN A 497 24.15 -4.57 -31.62
N ASN A 498 24.39 -5.36 -32.67
CA ASN A 498 23.38 -5.77 -33.67
C ASN A 498 22.53 -4.61 -34.22
N ASN A 499 23.19 -3.51 -34.57
CA ASN A 499 22.61 -2.25 -35.07
C ASN A 499 21.57 -1.59 -34.13
N GLY A 500 21.56 -1.94 -32.84
CA GLY A 500 20.74 -1.29 -31.82
C GLY A 500 21.09 0.19 -31.64
N LYS A 501 20.08 1.06 -31.55
CA LYS A 501 20.26 2.50 -31.38
C LYS A 501 20.45 2.84 -29.90
N CYS A 502 21.64 3.30 -29.54
CA CYS A 502 21.90 3.84 -28.21
C CYS A 502 21.16 5.16 -27.99
N LEU A 503 20.50 5.29 -26.83
CA LEU A 503 19.95 6.52 -26.31
C LEU A 503 20.62 6.83 -24.97
N THR A 504 21.17 8.04 -24.84
CA THR A 504 21.69 8.54 -23.56
C THR A 504 20.54 8.81 -22.61
N MET A 505 20.58 8.19 -21.43
CA MET A 505 19.62 8.45 -20.35
C MET A 505 20.26 9.40 -19.32
N PRO A 506 19.47 9.98 -18.40
CA PRO A 506 20.01 10.69 -17.25
C PRO A 506 20.98 9.83 -16.43
N GLU A 507 21.74 10.47 -15.53
CA GLU A 507 22.55 9.79 -14.51
C GLU A 507 23.64 8.83 -15.03
N HIS A 508 24.11 9.02 -16.28
CA HIS A 508 25.12 8.19 -16.98
C HIS A 508 24.61 6.78 -17.37
N GLU A 509 23.29 6.58 -17.41
CA GLU A 509 22.67 5.37 -17.96
C GLU A 509 22.50 5.46 -19.49
N TYR A 510 22.17 4.33 -20.12
CA TYR A 510 21.79 4.25 -21.54
C TYR A 510 20.69 3.22 -21.76
N GLU A 511 19.90 3.41 -22.81
CA GLU A 511 18.91 2.46 -23.33
C GLU A 511 19.31 2.05 -24.75
N CYS A 512 19.35 0.75 -25.05
CA CYS A 512 19.57 0.26 -26.41
C CYS A 512 18.23 -0.11 -27.06
N LYS A 513 17.77 0.67 -28.04
CA LYS A 513 16.60 0.32 -28.85
C LYS A 513 17.01 -0.65 -29.95
N CYS A 514 16.70 -1.93 -29.73
CA CYS A 514 17.13 -3.03 -30.59
C CYS A 514 16.46 -3.04 -31.95
N ALA A 515 17.18 -3.55 -32.95
CA ALA A 515 16.61 -3.88 -34.25
C ALA A 515 15.58 -5.02 -34.11
N PRO A 516 14.58 -5.10 -35.01
CA PRO A 516 13.62 -6.22 -35.03
C PRO A 516 14.33 -7.58 -35.01
N GLY A 517 13.84 -8.49 -34.16
CA GLY A 517 14.46 -9.80 -33.95
C GLY A 517 15.65 -9.87 -32.98
N PHE A 518 16.04 -8.76 -32.34
CA PHE A 518 17.07 -8.75 -31.28
C PHE A 518 16.53 -8.29 -29.93
N HIS A 519 17.17 -8.75 -28.84
CA HIS A 519 16.86 -8.41 -27.45
C HIS A 519 18.10 -8.48 -26.55
N GLY A 520 17.92 -8.17 -25.25
CA GLY A 520 19.01 -8.04 -24.27
C GLY A 520 19.27 -6.57 -23.93
N LYS A 521 20.14 -6.30 -22.94
CA LYS A 521 20.40 -4.91 -22.50
C LYS A 521 21.14 -4.11 -23.57
N ASN A 522 21.98 -4.81 -24.34
CA ASN A 522 22.86 -4.29 -25.38
C ASN A 522 22.42 -4.79 -26.76
N CYS A 523 21.22 -5.38 -26.90
CA CYS A 523 20.75 -6.03 -28.13
C CYS A 523 21.63 -7.22 -28.58
N GLU A 524 22.27 -7.87 -27.63
CA GLU A 524 23.28 -8.91 -27.79
C GLU A 524 22.71 -10.28 -28.20
N PHE A 525 21.41 -10.53 -27.99
CA PHE A 525 20.75 -11.82 -28.25
C PHE A 525 19.74 -11.75 -29.41
N MET A 526 19.60 -12.83 -30.16
CA MET A 526 18.60 -13.00 -31.22
C MET A 526 17.33 -13.69 -30.68
N ILE A 527 16.15 -13.29 -31.15
CA ILE A 527 14.86 -13.84 -30.69
C ILE A 527 14.59 -15.20 -31.38
N ASP A 528 15.07 -16.26 -30.74
CA ASP A 528 14.90 -17.66 -31.14
C ASP A 528 13.85 -18.40 -30.27
N ALA A 529 13.85 -19.73 -30.27
CA ALA A 529 12.93 -20.55 -29.47
C ALA A 529 13.25 -20.57 -27.96
N CYS A 530 14.47 -20.20 -27.56
CA CYS A 530 14.89 -20.05 -26.16
C CYS A 530 14.52 -18.67 -25.57
N TYR A 531 13.96 -17.74 -26.37
CA TYR A 531 13.50 -16.44 -25.89
C TYR A 531 12.53 -16.58 -24.70
N GLY A 532 12.83 -15.88 -23.61
CA GLY A 532 12.06 -15.94 -22.36
C GLY A 532 12.25 -17.21 -21.53
N ASN A 533 13.31 -18.00 -21.79
CA ASN A 533 13.64 -19.32 -21.22
C ASN A 533 12.45 -20.31 -21.13
N PRO A 534 12.28 -21.24 -22.09
CA PRO A 534 11.21 -22.25 -22.07
C PRO A 534 11.44 -23.41 -21.09
N CYS A 535 12.57 -23.42 -20.36
CA CYS A 535 12.91 -24.38 -19.32
C CYS A 535 12.66 -23.75 -17.94
N MET A 536 12.00 -24.46 -17.01
CA MET A 536 11.70 -23.93 -15.67
C MET A 536 12.95 -23.89 -14.80
N GLN A 537 13.52 -25.06 -14.49
CA GLN A 537 14.70 -25.25 -13.65
C GLN A 537 15.83 -25.85 -14.48
N GLY A 538 16.20 -25.15 -15.56
CA GLY A 538 17.17 -25.66 -16.53
C GLY A 538 17.64 -24.62 -17.55
N THR A 539 18.66 -25.01 -18.32
CA THR A 539 19.25 -24.20 -19.39
C THR A 539 18.68 -24.60 -20.75
N CYS A 540 18.20 -23.63 -21.52
CA CYS A 540 17.69 -23.87 -22.87
C CYS A 540 18.82 -24.03 -23.89
N LYS A 541 18.69 -25.02 -24.78
CA LYS A 541 19.55 -25.23 -25.96
C LYS A 541 18.71 -25.18 -27.23
N LEU A 542 19.11 -24.34 -28.18
CA LEU A 542 18.50 -24.26 -29.50
C LEU A 542 18.78 -25.53 -30.31
N LEU A 543 17.78 -26.01 -31.05
CA LEU A 543 17.86 -27.13 -31.99
C LEU A 543 17.59 -26.65 -33.42
N GLU A 544 17.84 -27.53 -34.39
CA GLU A 544 17.54 -27.28 -35.80
C GLU A 544 16.05 -26.93 -36.04
N GLU A 545 15.81 -26.15 -37.09
CA GLU A 545 14.49 -25.65 -37.52
C GLU A 545 13.72 -24.80 -36.50
N GLY A 546 14.40 -24.26 -35.48
CA GLY A 546 13.79 -23.37 -34.48
C GLY A 546 13.06 -24.10 -33.37
N ARG A 547 13.52 -25.31 -33.01
CA ARG A 547 13.11 -26.02 -31.79
C ARG A 547 14.09 -25.76 -30.65
N PHE A 548 13.80 -26.28 -29.46
CA PHE A 548 14.71 -26.22 -28.31
C PHE A 548 14.68 -27.54 -27.51
N SER A 549 15.67 -27.70 -26.63
CA SER A 549 15.76 -28.72 -25.59
C SER A 549 16.17 -28.06 -24.26
N CYS A 550 15.99 -28.76 -23.14
CA CYS A 550 16.29 -28.26 -21.80
C CYS A 550 17.30 -29.18 -21.08
N GLU A 551 18.33 -28.59 -20.50
CA GLU A 551 19.25 -29.27 -19.58
C GLU A 551 18.91 -28.91 -18.14
N CYS A 552 18.44 -29.89 -17.37
CA CYS A 552 17.89 -29.66 -16.04
C CYS A 552 18.95 -29.52 -14.96
N LEU A 553 18.63 -28.68 -13.97
CA LEU A 553 19.39 -28.60 -12.72
C LEU A 553 19.22 -29.92 -11.92
N PRO A 554 20.20 -30.30 -11.08
CA PRO A 554 20.04 -31.43 -10.17
C PRO A 554 18.77 -31.31 -9.32
N GLY A 555 18.08 -32.43 -9.11
CA GLY A 555 16.75 -32.48 -8.51
C GLY A 555 15.58 -32.28 -9.47
N PHE A 556 15.80 -31.88 -10.73
CA PHE A 556 14.73 -31.68 -11.71
C PHE A 556 14.83 -32.61 -12.92
N ALA A 557 13.65 -33.00 -13.42
CA ALA A 557 13.44 -33.88 -14.57
C ALA A 557 12.23 -33.40 -15.40
N GLY A 558 11.93 -34.15 -16.47
CA GLY A 558 10.99 -33.73 -17.51
C GLY A 558 11.68 -32.99 -18.66
N LEU A 559 10.96 -32.68 -19.74
CA LEU A 559 11.55 -32.14 -20.98
C LEU A 559 11.59 -30.60 -21.02
N ARG A 560 11.02 -29.95 -20.01
CA ARG A 560 11.15 -28.52 -19.66
C ARG A 560 11.78 -28.31 -18.27
N CYS A 561 12.19 -29.38 -17.59
CA CYS A 561 12.63 -29.36 -16.19
C CYS A 561 11.51 -28.94 -15.22
N GLU A 562 10.32 -29.46 -15.49
CA GLU A 562 9.03 -29.18 -14.87
C GLU A 562 8.70 -30.06 -13.66
N THR A 563 9.36 -31.22 -13.55
CA THR A 563 9.11 -32.22 -12.51
C THR A 563 10.23 -32.19 -11.48
N ASN A 564 9.90 -31.99 -10.20
CA ASN A 564 10.83 -32.30 -9.11
C ASN A 564 11.01 -33.82 -9.03
N VAL A 565 12.26 -34.29 -8.97
CA VAL A 565 12.56 -35.72 -8.77
C VAL A 565 12.22 -36.05 -7.33
N ASN A 566 11.34 -37.03 -7.14
CA ASN A 566 10.85 -37.40 -5.81
C ASN A 566 11.95 -38.10 -4.99
N ASP A 567 12.61 -37.33 -4.13
CA ASP A 567 13.71 -37.78 -3.26
C ASP A 567 13.21 -38.67 -2.10
N CYS A 568 11.89 -38.74 -1.85
CA CYS A 568 11.31 -39.56 -0.79
C CYS A 568 11.22 -41.06 -1.11
N ILE A 569 11.55 -41.53 -2.32
CA ILE A 569 11.38 -42.94 -2.72
C ILE A 569 12.21 -43.90 -1.85
N ASP A 570 13.43 -43.53 -1.49
CA ASP A 570 14.34 -44.27 -0.60
C ASP A 570 14.68 -43.45 0.68
N ASN A 571 13.65 -42.85 1.29
CA ASN A 571 13.82 -42.00 2.47
C ASN A 571 14.20 -42.79 3.75
N LYS A 572 14.78 -42.07 4.72
CA LYS A 572 15.21 -42.60 6.03
C LYS A 572 14.22 -42.30 7.17
N CYS A 573 13.00 -41.85 6.90
CA CYS A 573 12.08 -41.40 7.93
C CYS A 573 11.62 -42.58 8.80
N GLU A 574 12.00 -42.57 10.08
CA GLU A 574 11.66 -43.63 11.03
C GLU A 574 10.27 -43.42 11.66
N ASN A 575 9.82 -44.42 12.44
CA ASN A 575 8.59 -44.35 13.24
C ASN A 575 7.32 -43.98 12.45
N ASN A 576 7.22 -44.41 11.19
CA ASN A 576 6.14 -44.10 10.24
C ASN A 576 5.94 -42.59 9.97
N ALA A 577 6.99 -41.76 10.13
CA ALA A 577 6.94 -40.35 9.80
C ALA A 577 6.72 -40.11 8.28
N THR A 578 5.98 -39.06 7.96
CA THR A 578 5.63 -38.72 6.57
C THR A 578 6.79 -38.01 5.90
N CYS A 579 7.45 -38.65 4.95
CA CYS A 579 8.45 -37.98 4.12
C CYS A 579 7.79 -36.89 3.24
N VAL A 580 8.45 -35.74 3.14
CA VAL A 580 8.07 -34.60 2.32
C VAL A 580 9.19 -34.31 1.33
N ASP A 581 8.84 -34.38 0.06
CA ASP A 581 9.73 -34.11 -1.06
C ASP A 581 10.18 -32.64 -1.07
N LEU A 582 11.48 -32.41 -1.27
CA LEU A 582 12.09 -31.10 -1.45
C LEU A 582 12.98 -31.13 -2.71
N VAL A 583 13.65 -30.03 -3.03
CA VAL A 583 14.54 -29.99 -4.21
C VAL A 583 15.86 -30.71 -3.89
N ASN A 584 16.13 -31.85 -4.53
CA ASN A 584 17.35 -32.63 -4.36
C ASN A 584 17.59 -33.02 -2.87
N SER A 585 16.51 -33.22 -2.11
CA SER A 585 16.48 -33.45 -0.65
C SER A 585 15.06 -33.81 -0.16
N TYR A 586 14.90 -34.19 1.11
CA TYR A 586 13.59 -34.41 1.73
C TYR A 586 13.56 -34.03 3.23
N GLU A 587 12.37 -33.83 3.78
CA GLU A 587 12.10 -33.58 5.21
C GLU A 587 11.20 -34.70 5.79
N CYS A 588 11.48 -35.17 7.02
CA CYS A 588 10.62 -36.13 7.71
C CYS A 588 9.63 -35.41 8.65
N LYS A 589 8.33 -35.41 8.32
CA LYS A 589 7.29 -34.89 9.21
C LYS A 589 6.86 -35.94 10.21
N CYS A 590 7.29 -35.74 11.46
CA CYS A 590 7.09 -36.69 12.54
C CYS A 590 5.61 -36.85 12.91
N LEU A 591 5.22 -38.11 13.17
CA LEU A 591 3.95 -38.39 13.83
C LEU A 591 3.95 -37.83 15.27
N ASN A 592 2.74 -37.60 15.80
CA ASN A 592 2.57 -37.19 17.20
C ASN A 592 3.34 -38.15 18.12
N GLY A 593 4.10 -37.57 19.06
CA GLY A 593 4.95 -38.33 19.98
C GLY A 593 6.39 -38.56 19.50
N PHE A 594 6.78 -38.12 18.29
CA PHE A 594 8.13 -38.29 17.77
C PHE A 594 8.80 -36.96 17.35
N MET A 595 10.13 -36.93 17.43
CA MET A 595 10.98 -35.78 17.10
C MET A 595 12.38 -36.22 16.65
N GLY A 596 13.11 -35.35 15.95
CA GLY A 596 14.43 -35.64 15.37
C GLY A 596 14.47 -35.34 13.87
N GLU A 597 15.66 -35.39 13.26
CA GLU A 597 15.85 -35.11 11.82
C GLU A 597 15.16 -36.17 10.95
N TYR A 598 15.15 -37.41 11.42
CA TYR A 598 14.47 -38.56 10.80
C TYR A 598 13.34 -39.10 11.67
N CYS A 599 12.87 -38.29 12.64
CA CYS A 599 11.87 -38.65 13.63
C CYS A 599 12.26 -39.85 14.51
N GLU A 600 13.56 -40.00 14.78
CA GLU A 600 14.16 -41.16 15.43
C GLU A 600 13.98 -41.22 16.97
N ARG A 601 13.40 -40.17 17.58
CA ARG A 601 13.26 -40.03 19.05
C ARG A 601 11.81 -39.85 19.46
N LYS A 602 11.45 -40.27 20.67
CA LYS A 602 10.15 -39.98 21.28
C LYS A 602 10.16 -38.64 22.04
N ILE A 603 9.02 -37.95 22.06
CA ILE A 603 8.75 -36.75 22.87
C ILE A 603 8.35 -37.19 24.30
N PRO A 604 9.03 -36.73 25.36
CA PRO A 604 8.71 -37.09 26.74
C PRO A 604 7.63 -36.15 27.31
N PHE A 605 6.36 -36.51 27.11
CA PHE A 605 5.22 -35.70 27.57
C PHE A 605 5.10 -35.67 29.11
N CYS A 606 4.36 -34.69 29.62
CA CYS A 606 4.11 -34.46 31.06
C CYS A 606 5.38 -34.25 31.92
N THR A 607 6.55 -34.07 31.31
CA THR A 607 7.77 -33.60 31.99
C THR A 607 7.72 -32.09 32.24
N GLU A 608 8.56 -31.58 33.16
CA GLU A 608 8.62 -30.12 33.46
C GLU A 608 8.94 -29.25 32.23
N GLN A 609 9.50 -29.83 31.17
CA GLN A 609 9.88 -29.15 29.93
C GLN A 609 8.83 -29.30 28.81
N TYR A 610 7.92 -30.27 28.92
CA TYR A 610 6.87 -30.57 27.93
C TYR A 610 5.56 -31.03 28.61
N ASN A 611 4.99 -30.18 29.47
CA ASN A 611 3.63 -30.35 30.01
C ASN A 611 2.63 -29.41 29.30
N PRO A 612 1.73 -29.93 28.45
CA PRO A 612 0.81 -29.12 27.64
C PRO A 612 -0.58 -28.88 28.28
N CYS A 613 -0.83 -29.33 29.52
CA CYS A 613 -2.16 -29.22 30.14
C CYS A 613 -2.33 -27.93 30.95
N GLU A 614 -3.41 -27.19 30.68
CA GLU A 614 -3.72 -25.91 31.34
C GLU A 614 -4.82 -26.06 32.41
N ASN A 615 -5.16 -24.98 33.11
CA ASN A 615 -6.23 -24.93 34.13
C ASN A 615 -6.12 -26.00 35.25
N ASN A 616 -4.89 -26.37 35.62
CA ASN A 616 -4.58 -27.48 36.54
C ASN A 616 -5.16 -28.85 36.13
N ALA A 617 -5.49 -29.05 34.85
CA ALA A 617 -5.90 -30.35 34.33
C ALA A 617 -4.75 -31.36 34.43
N ARG A 618 -5.08 -32.62 34.72
CA ARG A 618 -4.07 -33.67 34.96
C ARG A 618 -3.52 -34.21 33.64
N CYS A 619 -2.24 -33.98 33.39
CA CYS A 619 -1.51 -34.58 32.28
C CYS A 619 -1.30 -36.09 32.51
N VAL A 620 -1.63 -36.89 31.50
CA VAL A 620 -1.37 -38.33 31.44
C VAL A 620 -0.69 -38.63 30.12
N ASP A 621 0.49 -39.26 30.17
CA ASP A 621 1.24 -39.71 29.00
C ASP A 621 0.82 -41.14 28.60
N HIS A 622 0.69 -41.38 27.30
CA HIS A 622 0.28 -42.65 26.68
C HIS A 622 1.28 -43.07 25.57
N ASP A 623 2.58 -42.94 25.84
CA ASP A 623 3.72 -43.42 25.02
C ASP A 623 3.89 -42.78 23.62
N SER A 624 2.89 -42.04 23.14
CA SER A 624 2.79 -41.49 21.78
C SER A 624 1.88 -40.26 21.71
N TYR A 625 1.02 -40.05 22.70
CA TYR A 625 0.22 -38.84 22.88
C TYR A 625 -0.04 -38.61 24.37
N TYR A 626 -0.35 -37.37 24.73
CA TYR A 626 -0.86 -37.02 26.06
C TYR A 626 -2.39 -36.86 26.03
N THR A 627 -3.01 -37.03 27.19
CA THR A 627 -4.37 -36.53 27.47
C THR A 627 -4.35 -35.63 28.70
N CYS A 628 -5.15 -34.57 28.68
CA CYS A 628 -5.43 -33.75 29.85
C CYS A 628 -6.80 -34.17 30.41
N GLU A 629 -6.86 -34.62 31.66
CA GLU A 629 -8.14 -34.91 32.34
C GLU A 629 -8.80 -33.58 32.74
N CYS A 630 -9.76 -33.11 31.92
CA CYS A 630 -10.42 -31.83 32.11
C CYS A 630 -11.44 -31.82 33.25
N LEU A 631 -11.54 -30.68 33.95
CA LEU A 631 -12.59 -30.44 34.93
C LEU A 631 -13.93 -30.11 34.23
N PRO A 632 -15.09 -30.39 34.86
CA PRO A 632 -16.41 -30.12 34.26
C PRO A 632 -16.58 -28.66 33.86
N GLY A 633 -17.08 -28.42 32.64
CA GLY A 633 -17.23 -27.09 32.04
C GLY A 633 -16.12 -26.70 31.04
N PHE A 634 -15.10 -27.53 30.84
CA PHE A 634 -14.02 -27.27 29.88
C PHE A 634 -13.91 -28.38 28.82
N LYS A 635 -13.93 -27.98 27.54
CA LYS A 635 -13.59 -28.78 26.35
C LYS A 635 -12.20 -28.39 25.80
N GLY A 636 -11.79 -29.09 24.74
CA GLY A 636 -10.52 -28.87 24.04
C GLY A 636 -9.38 -29.75 24.57
N LYS A 637 -8.40 -30.03 23.71
CA LYS A 637 -7.32 -31.01 23.95
C LYS A 637 -6.47 -30.70 25.19
N ASN A 638 -6.36 -29.42 25.56
CA ASN A 638 -5.59 -28.92 26.69
C ASN A 638 -6.48 -28.35 27.82
N CYS A 639 -7.80 -28.61 27.77
CA CYS A 639 -8.80 -28.14 28.74
C CYS A 639 -8.97 -26.61 28.84
N SER A 640 -9.01 -25.93 27.69
CA SER A 640 -8.86 -24.47 27.59
C SER A 640 -10.08 -23.67 27.10
N SER A 641 -11.23 -24.29 26.77
CA SER A 641 -12.42 -23.55 26.30
C SER A 641 -13.77 -24.08 26.83
N ASN A 642 -14.79 -23.23 26.88
CA ASN A 642 -16.17 -23.60 27.25
C ASN A 642 -17.03 -23.91 26.00
N VAL A 643 -18.27 -24.39 26.17
CA VAL A 643 -19.19 -24.85 25.11
C VAL A 643 -20.40 -23.91 24.95
N ASP A 644 -20.76 -23.63 23.70
CA ASP A 644 -22.01 -23.03 23.21
C ASP A 644 -22.32 -23.77 21.89
N ASP A 645 -23.59 -24.05 21.60
CA ASP A 645 -24.03 -24.92 20.51
C ASP A 645 -24.85 -24.18 19.43
N CYS A 646 -25.06 -22.86 19.57
CA CYS A 646 -26.00 -22.09 18.72
C CYS A 646 -25.36 -21.37 17.51
N GLU A 647 -24.03 -21.45 17.31
CA GLU A 647 -23.29 -20.60 16.34
C GLU A 647 -23.64 -20.79 14.83
N ASN A 648 -24.28 -21.91 14.42
CA ASN A 648 -24.45 -22.25 13.00
C ASN A 648 -25.90 -22.62 12.61
N HIS A 649 -26.82 -21.64 12.70
CA HIS A 649 -28.24 -21.84 12.40
C HIS A 649 -28.68 -21.40 10.99
N MET A 650 -29.51 -22.19 10.31
CA MET A 650 -29.94 -21.94 8.92
C MET A 650 -31.32 -21.27 8.74
N CYS A 651 -31.78 -20.50 9.73
CA CYS A 651 -33.05 -19.76 9.66
C CYS A 651 -32.98 -18.56 8.68
N GLN A 652 -33.97 -18.38 7.79
CA GLN A 652 -33.99 -17.26 6.82
C GLN A 652 -35.16 -16.29 7.06
N ASN A 653 -35.21 -15.19 6.29
CA ASN A 653 -36.27 -14.17 6.31
C ASN A 653 -36.68 -13.66 7.70
N GLY A 654 -35.69 -13.43 8.57
CA GLY A 654 -35.88 -12.85 9.90
C GLY A 654 -36.27 -13.85 11.00
N ALA A 655 -36.30 -15.16 10.70
CA ALA A 655 -36.64 -16.18 11.67
C ALA A 655 -35.58 -16.33 12.79
N THR A 656 -36.04 -16.42 14.04
CA THR A 656 -35.18 -16.55 15.22
C THR A 656 -34.80 -18.02 15.48
N CYS A 657 -33.56 -18.25 15.90
CA CYS A 657 -33.10 -19.56 16.39
C CYS A 657 -33.19 -19.65 17.92
N VAL A 658 -33.35 -20.86 18.45
CA VAL A 658 -33.32 -21.17 19.88
C VAL A 658 -32.37 -22.34 20.14
N ASP A 659 -31.44 -22.13 21.06
CA ASP A 659 -30.43 -23.09 21.51
C ASP A 659 -31.01 -24.22 22.38
N GLY A 660 -30.31 -25.34 22.44
CA GLY A 660 -30.70 -26.53 23.19
C GLY A 660 -29.55 -27.52 23.33
N ILE A 661 -29.61 -28.38 24.34
CA ILE A 661 -28.56 -29.36 24.61
C ILE A 661 -28.52 -30.39 23.47
N ASN A 662 -27.61 -30.16 22.52
CA ASN A 662 -27.34 -30.97 21.32
C ASN A 662 -28.43 -30.91 20.20
N GLU A 663 -29.31 -29.89 20.16
CA GLU A 663 -30.16 -29.54 19.00
C GLU A 663 -30.65 -28.07 19.00
N TYR A 664 -31.05 -27.53 17.84
CA TYR A 664 -31.64 -26.18 17.69
C TYR A 664 -32.87 -26.16 16.75
N PHE A 665 -33.72 -25.13 16.83
CA PHE A 665 -34.82 -24.91 15.86
C PHE A 665 -35.07 -23.44 15.48
N CYS A 666 -35.85 -23.21 14.40
CA CYS A 666 -36.16 -21.90 13.80
C CYS A 666 -37.66 -21.53 13.91
N LYS A 667 -38.00 -20.23 13.94
CA LYS A 667 -39.40 -19.72 13.99
C LYS A 667 -39.69 -18.59 13.00
N CYS A 668 -40.62 -18.79 12.06
CA CYS A 668 -41.01 -17.84 10.99
C CYS A 668 -41.94 -16.68 11.43
N SER A 669 -42.15 -15.71 10.53
CA SER A 669 -43.08 -14.58 10.63
C SER A 669 -44.24 -14.67 9.61
N GLU A 670 -45.34 -13.94 9.81
CA GLU A 670 -46.69 -14.34 9.31
C GLU A 670 -46.93 -14.31 7.79
N ASP A 671 -46.15 -13.56 6.99
CA ASP A 671 -46.32 -13.49 5.52
C ASP A 671 -45.40 -14.46 4.72
N PHE A 672 -44.64 -15.34 5.39
CA PHE A 672 -43.72 -16.28 4.74
C PHE A 672 -43.93 -17.72 5.19
N THR A 673 -43.85 -18.68 4.25
CA THR A 673 -44.03 -20.11 4.53
C THR A 673 -42.94 -20.97 3.89
N GLY A 674 -42.63 -22.10 4.53
CA GLY A 674 -41.57 -23.04 4.15
C GLY A 674 -40.81 -23.57 5.38
N LYS A 675 -39.85 -24.49 5.21
CA LYS A 675 -39.10 -25.06 6.37
C LYS A 675 -38.08 -24.06 6.93
N PHE A 676 -37.62 -23.13 6.11
CA PHE A 676 -36.71 -22.03 6.48
C PHE A 676 -37.31 -20.65 6.13
N CYS A 677 -38.63 -20.58 5.89
CA CYS A 677 -39.47 -19.40 5.65
C CYS A 677 -39.38 -18.77 4.22
N GLU A 678 -39.49 -19.56 3.14
CA GLU A 678 -38.89 -19.25 1.82
C GLU A 678 -39.77 -18.80 0.59
N ILE A 679 -41.10 -18.56 0.63
CA ILE A 679 -41.95 -18.44 -0.61
C ILE A 679 -42.88 -17.18 -0.74
N SER A 680 -42.95 -16.51 -1.93
CA SER A 680 -44.00 -15.52 -2.35
C SER A 680 -44.04 -15.18 -3.91
N PRO A 681 -45.13 -14.66 -4.57
CA PRO A 681 -45.33 -14.60 -6.06
C PRO A 681 -45.46 -13.19 -6.78
N ILE A 682 -45.83 -13.14 -8.09
CA ILE A 682 -45.46 -12.10 -9.14
C ILE A 682 -46.65 -11.64 -10.07
N VAL A 683 -46.57 -10.47 -10.82
CA VAL A 683 -46.97 -10.20 -12.28
C VAL A 683 -47.13 -8.67 -12.69
N ALA A 684 -47.09 -8.31 -14.00
CA ALA A 684 -47.14 -6.93 -14.64
C ALA A 684 -48.13 -6.83 -15.88
N MET A 685 -48.19 -5.91 -16.89
CA MET A 685 -47.35 -4.83 -17.54
C MET A 685 -48.14 -4.02 -18.66
N MET A 686 -47.95 -2.70 -18.96
CA MET A 686 -48.60 -1.98 -20.13
C MET A 686 -47.96 -0.65 -20.72
N TYR A 687 -47.60 -0.63 -22.03
CA TYR A 687 -47.79 0.37 -23.16
C TYR A 687 -47.49 1.94 -23.08
N PRO A 688 -47.66 2.79 -24.15
CA PRO A 688 -46.97 2.86 -25.49
C PRO A 688 -46.67 4.31 -26.08
N GLN A 689 -46.13 4.46 -27.33
CA GLN A 689 -46.10 5.74 -28.13
C GLN A 689 -44.94 5.84 -29.18
N THR A 690 -44.84 6.92 -30.01
CA THR A 690 -44.16 6.89 -31.34
C THR A 690 -43.65 8.24 -31.97
N SER A 691 -42.57 8.19 -32.77
CA SER A 691 -42.06 9.21 -33.75
C SER A 691 -41.20 8.61 -34.91
N PRO A 692 -41.11 9.22 -36.12
CA PRO A 692 -40.82 8.52 -37.40
C PRO A 692 -39.50 7.76 -37.65
N CYS A 693 -38.57 7.67 -36.69
CA CYS A 693 -37.52 6.63 -36.73
C CYS A 693 -38.04 5.26 -36.21
N GLN A 694 -39.36 5.04 -36.24
CA GLN A 694 -40.07 3.92 -35.60
C GLN A 694 -39.60 2.54 -35.98
N GLN A 695 -39.36 2.37 -37.27
CA GLN A 695 -39.15 1.11 -37.94
C GLN A 695 -38.11 1.40 -39.00
N HIS A 696 -36.86 1.45 -38.53
CA HIS A 696 -35.69 1.43 -39.36
C HIS A 696 -35.13 0.01 -39.38
N ASP A 697 -34.65 -0.43 -40.54
CA ASP A 697 -34.01 -1.73 -40.68
C ASP A 697 -32.57 -1.74 -40.14
N CYS A 698 -32.10 -0.62 -39.57
CA CYS A 698 -30.83 -0.54 -38.85
C CYS A 698 -30.90 -1.37 -37.56
N VAL A 699 -30.07 -2.41 -37.44
CA VAL A 699 -30.07 -3.32 -36.29
C VAL A 699 -29.28 -2.72 -35.13
N HIS A 700 -28.02 -2.35 -35.39
CA HIS A 700 -27.11 -1.79 -34.39
C HIS A 700 -26.50 -0.46 -34.88
N GLY A 701 -27.37 0.50 -35.17
CA GLY A 701 -26.97 1.84 -35.62
C GLY A 701 -28.14 2.82 -35.55
N VAL A 702 -27.84 4.11 -35.53
CA VAL A 702 -28.87 5.15 -35.57
C VAL A 702 -29.31 5.41 -37.00
N CYS A 703 -30.62 5.37 -37.23
CA CYS A 703 -31.25 5.89 -38.43
C CYS A 703 -31.06 7.40 -38.51
N PHE A 704 -30.61 7.91 -39.65
CA PHE A 704 -30.66 9.34 -39.96
C PHE A 704 -31.10 9.58 -41.41
N GLN A 705 -31.94 10.59 -41.61
CA GLN A 705 -32.47 10.96 -42.93
C GLN A 705 -31.74 12.21 -43.45
N PRO A 706 -30.95 12.13 -44.54
CA PRO A 706 -30.30 13.30 -45.12
C PRO A 706 -31.30 14.32 -45.66
N SER A 707 -31.03 15.62 -45.45
CA SER A 707 -31.91 16.71 -45.89
C SER A 707 -32.12 16.68 -47.41
N GLY A 708 -33.37 16.45 -47.85
CA GLY A 708 -33.74 16.31 -49.26
C GLY A 708 -33.89 14.87 -49.76
N SER A 709 -33.63 13.87 -48.93
CA SER A 709 -33.91 12.45 -49.20
C SER A 709 -35.26 12.03 -48.60
N ASN A 710 -35.99 11.15 -49.28
CA ASN A 710 -37.14 10.41 -48.72
C ASN A 710 -36.72 9.06 -48.09
N ASP A 711 -35.43 8.75 -48.10
CA ASP A 711 -34.84 7.48 -47.62
C ASP A 711 -33.78 7.75 -46.54
N TYR A 712 -33.59 6.78 -45.65
CA TYR A 712 -32.72 6.88 -44.47
C TYR A 712 -31.42 6.07 -44.62
N LEU A 713 -30.40 6.48 -43.86
CA LEU A 713 -29.11 5.78 -43.79
C LEU A 713 -28.84 5.33 -42.35
N CYS A 714 -28.29 4.13 -42.21
CA CYS A 714 -27.87 3.59 -40.92
C CYS A 714 -26.45 4.04 -40.59
N LYS A 715 -26.27 4.86 -39.55
CA LYS A 715 -24.94 5.13 -38.97
C LYS A 715 -24.67 4.09 -37.89
N CYS A 716 -23.81 3.12 -38.20
CA CYS A 716 -23.52 2.02 -37.29
C CYS A 716 -22.89 2.48 -35.98
N ALA A 717 -23.27 1.82 -34.89
CA ALA A 717 -22.56 1.91 -33.63
C ALA A 717 -21.15 1.29 -33.80
N PRO A 718 -20.15 1.69 -32.97
CA PRO A 718 -18.81 1.14 -33.04
C PRO A 718 -18.81 -0.41 -33.10
N GLY A 719 -17.98 -0.97 -33.99
CA GLY A 719 -17.82 -2.41 -34.18
C GLY A 719 -18.82 -3.08 -35.13
N TYR A 720 -19.98 -2.46 -35.36
CA TYR A 720 -20.97 -2.96 -36.29
C TYR A 720 -20.72 -2.47 -37.72
N SER A 721 -20.99 -3.33 -38.69
CA SER A 721 -20.80 -3.08 -40.12
C SER A 721 -21.89 -3.75 -40.96
N GLY A 722 -21.84 -3.55 -42.28
CA GLY A 722 -22.92 -3.90 -43.21
C GLY A 722 -23.84 -2.70 -43.51
N LYS A 723 -24.84 -2.90 -44.38
CA LYS A 723 -25.71 -1.80 -44.86
C LYS A 723 -26.81 -1.41 -43.87
N ARG A 724 -27.08 -2.30 -42.92
CA ARG A 724 -28.08 -2.21 -41.85
C ARG A 724 -27.42 -2.30 -40.46
N CYS A 725 -26.08 -2.28 -40.40
CA CYS A 725 -25.30 -2.49 -39.19
C CYS A 725 -25.61 -3.85 -38.56
N GLU A 726 -25.66 -4.87 -39.43
CA GLU A 726 -26.15 -6.21 -39.18
C GLU A 726 -25.04 -7.21 -38.78
N TYR A 727 -23.77 -6.91 -39.01
CA TYR A 727 -22.62 -7.75 -38.65
C TYR A 727 -21.78 -7.10 -37.55
N LEU A 728 -21.40 -7.87 -36.52
CA LEU A 728 -20.49 -7.42 -35.46
C LEU A 728 -19.06 -7.85 -35.79
N THR A 729 -18.24 -6.90 -36.24
CA THR A 729 -16.93 -7.16 -36.87
C THR A 729 -15.74 -6.58 -36.09
N GLY A 730 -15.98 -6.00 -34.91
CA GLY A 730 -14.93 -5.55 -34.00
C GLY A 730 -15.41 -5.52 -32.54
N LEU A 731 -14.49 -5.77 -31.62
CA LEU A 731 -14.73 -5.92 -30.19
C LEU A 731 -13.59 -5.30 -29.36
N SER A 732 -13.96 -4.66 -28.27
CA SER A 732 -13.06 -4.27 -27.18
C SER A 732 -13.10 -5.31 -26.08
N PHE A 733 -11.92 -5.79 -25.70
CA PHE A 733 -11.68 -6.65 -24.54
C PHE A 733 -11.15 -5.76 -23.41
N THR A 734 -11.83 -5.74 -22.27
CA THR A 734 -11.62 -4.74 -21.21
C THR A 734 -11.50 -5.32 -19.81
N HIS A 735 -11.63 -6.64 -19.66
CA HIS A 735 -11.56 -7.33 -18.37
C HIS A 735 -10.62 -8.54 -18.46
N ASN A 736 -9.95 -8.86 -17.36
CA ASN A 736 -8.98 -9.96 -17.27
C ASN A 736 -9.59 -11.37 -17.47
N ASN A 737 -10.91 -11.47 -17.67
CA ASN A 737 -11.62 -12.68 -18.07
C ASN A 737 -12.61 -12.44 -19.23
N SER A 738 -12.32 -11.49 -20.11
CA SER A 738 -13.01 -11.33 -21.40
C SER A 738 -12.61 -12.45 -22.37
N TYR A 739 -13.56 -13.05 -23.09
CA TYR A 739 -13.28 -14.02 -24.16
C TYR A 739 -14.47 -14.16 -25.13
N VAL A 740 -14.21 -14.72 -26.31
CA VAL A 740 -15.25 -15.08 -27.31
C VAL A 740 -15.07 -16.54 -27.73
N GLU A 741 -16.15 -17.31 -27.78
CA GLU A 741 -16.18 -18.71 -28.25
C GLU A 741 -16.75 -18.82 -29.66
N LEU A 742 -15.98 -19.38 -30.59
CA LEU A 742 -16.33 -19.62 -31.99
C LEU A 742 -16.38 -21.13 -32.32
N GLU A 743 -16.89 -21.47 -33.50
CA GLU A 743 -16.77 -22.82 -34.06
C GLU A 743 -15.29 -23.28 -34.19
N PRO A 744 -15.01 -24.59 -34.13
CA PRO A 744 -13.68 -25.15 -34.36
C PRO A 744 -13.01 -24.68 -35.66
N LEU A 745 -11.70 -24.44 -35.63
CA LEU A 745 -10.95 -24.04 -36.82
C LEU A 745 -10.94 -25.18 -37.86
N ARG A 746 -11.71 -25.02 -38.94
CA ARG A 746 -11.92 -26.05 -39.98
C ARG A 746 -10.73 -26.12 -40.97
N ILE A 747 -9.60 -26.68 -40.52
CA ILE A 747 -8.36 -26.88 -41.31
C ILE A 747 -8.57 -27.94 -42.41
N LYS A 748 -8.13 -27.66 -43.66
CA LYS A 748 -8.28 -28.57 -44.82
C LYS A 748 -7.21 -28.35 -45.91
N PRO A 749 -6.21 -29.25 -46.06
CA PRO A 749 -5.04 -29.34 -45.19
C PRO A 749 -4.26 -28.01 -44.99
N GLU A 750 -4.73 -26.90 -45.55
CA GLU A 750 -4.35 -25.53 -45.23
C GLU A 750 -5.37 -24.87 -44.28
N ALA A 751 -4.94 -23.82 -43.60
CA ALA A 751 -5.79 -22.84 -42.91
C ALA A 751 -5.09 -21.48 -42.86
N ASN A 752 -5.88 -20.41 -42.90
CA ASN A 752 -5.42 -19.03 -42.83
C ASN A 752 -6.28 -18.26 -41.83
N VAL A 753 -5.65 -17.67 -40.81
CA VAL A 753 -6.29 -16.76 -39.87
C VAL A 753 -5.58 -15.41 -39.91
N THR A 754 -6.34 -14.34 -40.14
CA THR A 754 -5.84 -12.97 -40.08
C THR A 754 -6.57 -12.21 -38.98
N ILE A 755 -5.83 -11.54 -38.09
CA ILE A 755 -6.39 -10.68 -37.05
C ILE A 755 -5.82 -9.26 -37.17
N VAL A 756 -6.66 -8.25 -37.00
CA VAL A 756 -6.23 -6.84 -36.90
C VAL A 756 -6.51 -6.37 -35.48
N PHE A 757 -5.48 -6.04 -34.71
CA PHE A 757 -5.63 -5.75 -33.28
C PHE A 757 -4.74 -4.59 -32.82
N ALA A 758 -5.10 -3.96 -31.71
CA ALA A 758 -4.33 -2.90 -31.07
C ALA A 758 -4.33 -3.08 -29.55
N THR A 759 -3.16 -2.92 -28.91
CA THR A 759 -2.98 -3.08 -27.46
C THR A 759 -1.71 -2.39 -26.97
N THR A 760 -1.65 -2.11 -25.67
CA THR A 760 -0.44 -1.73 -24.92
C THR A 760 -0.01 -2.80 -23.91
N GLN A 761 -0.72 -3.93 -23.86
CA GLN A 761 -0.47 -5.04 -22.95
C GLN A 761 0.69 -5.91 -23.45
N GLN A 762 1.59 -6.32 -22.56
CA GLN A 762 2.76 -7.12 -22.94
C GLN A 762 2.47 -8.64 -23.00
N ASP A 763 1.53 -9.13 -22.20
CA ASP A 763 1.17 -10.55 -22.12
C ASP A 763 -0.35 -10.75 -22.09
N GLY A 764 -0.87 -11.70 -22.87
CA GLY A 764 -2.31 -12.00 -22.94
C GLY A 764 -2.74 -12.85 -24.14
N ILE A 765 -3.77 -13.69 -23.96
CA ILE A 765 -4.20 -14.67 -24.98
C ILE A 765 -4.87 -13.98 -26.19
N LEU A 766 -4.36 -14.22 -27.40
CA LEU A 766 -4.98 -13.77 -28.64
C LEU A 766 -5.92 -14.84 -29.22
N ILE A 767 -5.43 -16.09 -29.33
CA ILE A 767 -6.16 -17.24 -29.90
C ILE A 767 -5.82 -18.51 -29.12
N TYR A 768 -6.81 -19.37 -28.86
CA TYR A 768 -6.57 -20.75 -28.43
C TYR A 768 -7.58 -21.71 -29.08
N ASP A 769 -7.11 -22.77 -29.72
CA ASP A 769 -7.92 -23.92 -30.16
C ASP A 769 -7.08 -25.21 -30.05
N GLY A 770 -7.57 -26.20 -29.29
CA GLY A 770 -6.97 -27.53 -29.18
C GLY A 770 -6.89 -28.15 -27.78
N PHE A 771 -6.34 -29.35 -27.75
CA PHE A 771 -5.86 -30.07 -26.55
C PHE A 771 -4.52 -30.74 -26.92
N ASN A 772 -4.46 -32.07 -27.01
CA ASN A 772 -3.25 -32.84 -27.37
C ASN A 772 -2.59 -32.42 -28.70
N GLU A 773 -3.39 -31.90 -29.63
CA GLU A 773 -2.96 -31.14 -30.80
C GLU A 773 -3.60 -29.74 -30.71
N HIS A 774 -2.81 -28.68 -30.93
CA HIS A 774 -3.23 -27.31 -30.64
C HIS A 774 -2.57 -26.22 -31.48
N LEU A 775 -3.28 -25.10 -31.58
CA LEU A 775 -2.79 -23.78 -31.96
C LEU A 775 -3.08 -22.81 -30.81
N ALA A 776 -2.02 -22.35 -30.14
CA ALA A 776 -2.11 -21.29 -29.13
C ALA A 776 -1.30 -20.07 -29.60
N VAL A 777 -1.91 -18.88 -29.49
CA VAL A 777 -1.31 -17.59 -29.87
C VAL A 777 -1.54 -16.62 -28.71
N GLU A 778 -0.47 -16.09 -28.16
CA GLU A 778 -0.50 -15.15 -27.04
C GLU A 778 0.48 -14.01 -27.27
N LEU A 779 0.25 -12.88 -26.59
CA LEU A 779 1.28 -11.89 -26.38
C LEU A 779 2.25 -12.40 -25.31
N PHE A 780 3.53 -12.20 -25.53
CA PHE A 780 4.60 -12.44 -24.56
C PHE A 780 5.66 -11.35 -24.67
N ASN A 781 5.94 -10.62 -23.59
CA ASN A 781 6.85 -9.46 -23.58
C ASN A 781 6.59 -8.44 -24.71
N GLY A 782 5.33 -8.23 -25.09
CA GLY A 782 4.91 -7.30 -26.14
C GLY A 782 5.07 -7.82 -27.58
N ARG A 783 5.23 -9.13 -27.76
CA ARG A 783 5.44 -9.82 -29.05
C ARG A 783 4.45 -10.95 -29.21
N ILE A 784 4.08 -11.31 -30.45
CA ILE A 784 3.23 -12.48 -30.69
C ILE A 784 4.07 -13.75 -30.50
N ARG A 785 3.76 -14.55 -29.49
CA ARG A 785 4.20 -15.95 -29.34
C ARG A 785 3.16 -16.86 -30.00
N VAL A 786 3.62 -17.81 -30.81
CA VAL A 786 2.80 -18.94 -31.28
C VAL A 786 3.39 -20.24 -30.73
N SER A 787 2.51 -21.13 -30.27
CA SER A 787 2.78 -22.52 -29.94
C SER A 787 1.93 -23.40 -30.86
N TYR A 788 2.57 -24.21 -31.70
CA TYR A 788 1.91 -25.00 -32.75
C TYR A 788 2.33 -26.48 -32.70
N ASN A 789 1.35 -27.36 -32.54
CA ASN A 789 1.55 -28.78 -32.22
C ASN A 789 0.72 -29.70 -33.13
N VAL A 790 1.38 -30.50 -33.98
CA VAL A 790 0.74 -31.56 -34.79
C VAL A 790 1.10 -32.96 -34.30
N GLY A 791 1.10 -33.12 -32.98
CA GLY A 791 1.53 -34.34 -32.29
C GLY A 791 3.05 -34.43 -32.16
N ASN A 792 3.70 -33.34 -31.74
CA ASN A 792 5.14 -33.28 -31.40
C ASN A 792 5.36 -32.77 -29.97
N TYR A 793 6.40 -33.30 -29.32
CA TYR A 793 6.83 -32.85 -28.01
C TYR A 793 8.37 -32.83 -27.90
N PRO A 794 9.01 -31.74 -27.44
CA PRO A 794 8.41 -30.45 -27.09
C PRO A 794 7.74 -29.76 -28.29
N VAL A 795 6.70 -28.97 -28.00
CA VAL A 795 5.93 -28.20 -28.99
C VAL A 795 6.79 -27.15 -29.68
N SER A 796 6.55 -26.91 -30.97
CA SER A 796 7.28 -25.90 -31.75
C SER A 796 6.77 -24.50 -31.42
N THR A 797 7.68 -23.61 -31.03
CA THR A 797 7.36 -22.25 -30.55
C THR A 797 8.11 -21.17 -31.33
N MET A 798 7.43 -20.08 -31.66
CA MET A 798 7.99 -18.98 -32.45
C MET A 798 7.48 -17.60 -31.97
N TYR A 799 8.22 -16.53 -32.29
CA TYR A 799 7.94 -15.16 -31.83
C TYR A 799 8.04 -14.13 -32.96
N SER A 800 7.20 -13.09 -32.97
CA SER A 800 7.30 -11.98 -33.95
C SER A 800 8.61 -11.21 -33.84
N PHE A 801 9.15 -10.74 -34.98
CA PHE A 801 10.31 -9.84 -35.01
C PHE A 801 9.93 -8.41 -34.57
N GLU A 802 8.66 -8.08 -34.77
CA GLU A 802 7.93 -6.87 -34.45
C GLU A 802 7.49 -6.88 -32.97
N MET A 803 7.48 -5.71 -32.34
CA MET A 803 6.73 -5.45 -31.11
C MET A 803 5.31 -5.05 -31.52
N VAL A 804 4.29 -5.56 -30.81
CA VAL A 804 2.87 -5.35 -31.13
C VAL A 804 2.05 -4.75 -29.98
N SER A 805 2.75 -4.29 -28.93
CA SER A 805 2.18 -3.69 -27.72
C SER A 805 2.50 -2.20 -27.61
N ASP A 806 2.57 -1.48 -28.73
CA ASP A 806 2.90 -0.04 -28.77
C ASP A 806 1.66 0.88 -28.82
N GLY A 807 0.45 0.29 -28.81
CA GLY A 807 -0.84 0.97 -28.91
C GLY A 807 -1.39 1.11 -30.33
N GLN A 808 -0.62 0.78 -31.38
CA GLN A 808 -1.05 0.88 -32.77
C GLN A 808 -1.79 -0.37 -33.25
N TYR A 809 -2.37 -0.29 -34.45
CA TYR A 809 -3.06 -1.41 -35.10
C TYR A 809 -2.09 -2.26 -35.91
N HIS A 810 -1.88 -3.51 -35.47
CA HIS A 810 -1.09 -4.51 -36.17
C HIS A 810 -1.97 -5.50 -36.92
N ILE A 811 -1.48 -6.03 -38.04
CA ILE A 811 -2.09 -7.10 -38.82
C ILE A 811 -1.24 -8.36 -38.65
N ALA A 812 -1.76 -9.38 -37.98
CA ALA A 812 -1.09 -10.68 -37.87
C ALA A 812 -1.75 -11.72 -38.77
N GLU A 813 -0.95 -12.34 -39.63
CA GLU A 813 -1.33 -13.39 -40.57
C GLU A 813 -0.72 -14.72 -40.12
N LEU A 814 -1.59 -15.71 -39.93
CA LEU A 814 -1.29 -17.03 -39.36
C LEU A 814 -1.67 -18.10 -40.38
N ILE A 815 -0.66 -18.69 -41.03
CA ILE A 815 -0.84 -19.59 -42.18
C ILE A 815 -0.30 -20.97 -41.82
N ALA A 816 -1.19 -21.95 -41.71
CA ALA A 816 -0.85 -23.35 -41.50
C ALA A 816 -1.05 -24.14 -42.80
N ILE A 817 -0.03 -24.87 -43.24
CA ILE A 817 -0.07 -25.72 -44.45
C ILE A 817 0.61 -27.05 -44.11
N LYS A 818 -0.18 -28.12 -43.99
CA LYS A 818 0.30 -29.44 -43.52
C LYS A 818 1.02 -29.32 -42.16
N LYS A 819 2.32 -29.63 -42.12
CA LYS A 819 3.22 -29.54 -40.96
C LYS A 819 3.88 -28.17 -40.78
N ASN A 820 3.74 -27.26 -41.76
CA ASN A 820 4.41 -25.98 -41.75
C ASN A 820 3.47 -24.91 -41.19
N PHE A 821 3.96 -24.10 -40.25
CA PHE A 821 3.25 -22.92 -39.76
C PHE A 821 4.07 -21.67 -40.08
N THR A 822 3.39 -20.59 -40.47
CA THR A 822 4.00 -19.30 -40.83
C THR A 822 3.27 -18.15 -40.16
N LEU A 823 4.03 -17.28 -39.50
CA LEU A 823 3.57 -16.01 -38.93
C LEU A 823 4.14 -14.87 -39.77
N ARG A 824 3.31 -13.89 -40.14
CA ARG A 824 3.73 -12.59 -40.66
C ARG A 824 2.98 -11.49 -39.94
N VAL A 825 3.68 -10.43 -39.55
CA VAL A 825 3.10 -9.23 -38.92
C VAL A 825 3.33 -8.04 -39.84
N ASP A 826 2.33 -7.18 -40.03
CA ASP A 826 2.38 -5.91 -40.77
C ASP A 826 2.97 -5.99 -42.19
N ARG A 827 2.81 -7.16 -42.85
CA ARG A 827 3.43 -7.50 -44.15
C ARG A 827 4.97 -7.51 -44.14
N GLY A 828 5.58 -7.56 -42.96
CA GLY A 828 7.00 -7.66 -42.71
C GLY A 828 7.59 -9.05 -42.98
N LEU A 829 8.69 -9.38 -42.31
CA LEU A 829 9.42 -10.63 -42.52
C LEU A 829 8.64 -11.82 -41.94
N ALA A 830 8.17 -12.71 -42.81
CA ALA A 830 7.53 -13.95 -42.38
C ALA A 830 8.54 -14.87 -41.66
N ARG A 831 8.15 -15.40 -40.51
CA ARG A 831 8.82 -16.55 -39.86
C ARG A 831 8.03 -17.80 -40.17
N SER A 832 8.73 -18.90 -40.44
CA SER A 832 8.12 -20.22 -40.60
C SER A 832 8.80 -21.24 -39.69
N ILE A 833 8.04 -22.24 -39.25
CA ILE A 833 8.51 -23.43 -38.54
C ILE A 833 7.98 -24.67 -39.25
N ILE A 834 8.78 -25.73 -39.25
CA ILE A 834 8.40 -27.07 -39.71
C ILE A 834 8.18 -27.94 -38.48
N ASN A 835 7.26 -28.90 -38.56
CA ASN A 835 6.84 -29.70 -37.40
C ASN A 835 6.95 -31.21 -37.67
N ASP A 836 7.84 -31.87 -36.91
CA ASP A 836 8.11 -33.31 -36.98
C ASP A 836 6.98 -34.20 -36.43
N GLY A 837 5.89 -33.62 -35.93
CA GLY A 837 4.81 -34.34 -35.25
C GLY A 837 4.17 -35.48 -36.04
N SER A 838 3.56 -36.42 -35.33
CA SER A 838 3.02 -37.67 -35.90
C SER A 838 1.86 -37.50 -36.89
N LYS A 839 1.30 -36.29 -37.06
CA LYS A 839 0.21 -35.99 -37.98
C LYS A 839 0.69 -35.20 -39.21
N ASP A 840 0.12 -35.49 -40.38
CA ASP A 840 0.44 -34.78 -41.63
C ASP A 840 -0.07 -33.33 -41.65
N TYR A 841 -1.07 -33.00 -40.82
CA TYR A 841 -1.65 -31.66 -40.69
C TYR A 841 -2.37 -31.51 -39.33
N LEU A 842 -2.53 -30.26 -38.87
CA LEU A 842 -3.29 -29.96 -37.66
C LEU A 842 -4.79 -30.23 -37.87
N LYS A 843 -5.41 -30.96 -36.94
CA LYS A 843 -6.85 -31.28 -36.98
C LYS A 843 -7.49 -31.00 -35.62
N LEU A 844 -8.16 -29.85 -35.52
CA LEU A 844 -8.86 -29.41 -34.31
C LEU A 844 -10.34 -29.81 -34.36
N THR A 845 -10.93 -30.08 -33.19
CA THR A 845 -12.36 -30.42 -33.02
C THR A 845 -13.00 -29.70 -31.82
N THR A 846 -12.21 -28.89 -31.13
CA THR A 846 -12.53 -28.03 -29.99
C THR A 846 -13.11 -26.69 -30.43
N PRO A 847 -13.87 -25.97 -29.58
CA PRO A 847 -14.21 -24.58 -29.85
C PRO A 847 -12.95 -23.71 -29.94
N MET A 848 -12.98 -22.73 -30.84
CA MET A 848 -11.91 -21.74 -31.00
C MET A 848 -12.19 -20.53 -30.10
N TYR A 849 -11.26 -20.19 -29.22
CA TYR A 849 -11.37 -19.06 -28.30
C TYR A 849 -10.53 -17.86 -28.78
N LEU A 850 -11.06 -16.65 -28.61
CA LEU A 850 -10.39 -15.38 -28.95
C LEU A 850 -10.34 -14.44 -27.74
N GLY A 851 -9.20 -13.77 -27.58
CA GLY A 851 -8.95 -12.73 -26.58
C GLY A 851 -8.87 -13.22 -25.12
N GLY A 852 -9.03 -14.51 -24.87
CA GLY A 852 -9.08 -15.13 -23.55
C GLY A 852 -9.59 -16.56 -23.64
N ILE A 853 -9.72 -17.23 -22.50
CA ILE A 853 -10.18 -18.63 -22.42
C ILE A 853 -11.01 -18.82 -21.13
N PRO A 854 -12.09 -19.64 -21.13
CA PRO A 854 -12.77 -20.02 -19.88
C PRO A 854 -11.87 -20.90 -18.99
N PRO A 855 -12.16 -20.99 -17.67
CA PRO A 855 -11.24 -21.60 -16.69
C PRO A 855 -10.83 -23.04 -17.01
N ASP A 856 -11.78 -23.94 -17.25
CA ASP A 856 -11.51 -25.39 -17.35
C ASP A 856 -10.54 -25.75 -18.51
N PRO A 857 -10.74 -25.31 -19.77
CA PRO A 857 -9.74 -25.51 -20.82
C PRO A 857 -8.51 -24.59 -20.65
N GLY A 858 -8.62 -23.50 -19.89
CA GLY A 858 -7.49 -22.65 -19.51
C GLY A 858 -6.51 -23.38 -18.59
N GLU A 859 -6.99 -24.07 -17.57
CA GLU A 859 -6.16 -24.85 -16.65
C GLU A 859 -5.34 -25.90 -17.42
N HIS A 860 -5.99 -26.68 -18.29
CA HIS A 860 -5.30 -27.60 -19.21
C HIS A 860 -4.29 -26.90 -20.13
N ALA A 861 -4.65 -25.77 -20.75
CA ALA A 861 -3.74 -25.02 -21.62
C ALA A 861 -2.49 -24.47 -20.89
N PHE A 862 -2.57 -24.29 -19.56
CA PHE A 862 -1.47 -23.88 -18.70
C PHE A 862 -0.64 -25.07 -18.20
N THR A 863 -1.28 -26.14 -17.70
CA THR A 863 -0.56 -27.36 -17.24
C THR A 863 0.24 -28.00 -18.35
N ASP A 864 -0.30 -27.99 -19.57
CA ASP A 864 0.27 -28.69 -20.73
C ASP A 864 1.25 -27.79 -21.52
N TRP A 865 1.56 -26.59 -21.00
CA TRP A 865 2.49 -25.60 -21.56
C TRP A 865 2.15 -25.08 -22.95
N HIS A 866 0.86 -25.02 -23.27
CA HIS A 866 0.37 -24.42 -24.51
C HIS A 866 0.48 -22.89 -24.44
N LEU A 867 -0.04 -22.32 -23.36
CA LEU A 867 0.03 -20.90 -22.99
C LEU A 867 1.04 -20.70 -21.85
N ARG A 868 1.65 -19.51 -21.77
CA ARG A 868 2.51 -19.10 -20.64
C ARG A 868 1.73 -18.40 -19.53
N ASN A 869 0.57 -17.85 -19.85
CA ASN A 869 -0.25 -17.07 -18.92
C ASN A 869 -1.73 -17.16 -19.32
N LEU A 870 -2.64 -17.23 -18.33
CA LEU A 870 -4.09 -17.27 -18.56
C LEU A 870 -4.76 -15.89 -18.54
N THR A 871 -3.96 -14.83 -18.59
CA THR A 871 -4.43 -13.45 -18.70
C THR A 871 -5.15 -13.22 -20.03
N SER A 872 -6.41 -12.76 -19.98
CA SER A 872 -7.12 -12.28 -21.18
C SER A 872 -6.39 -11.09 -21.83
N PHE A 873 -6.45 -11.02 -23.16
CA PHE A 873 -6.10 -9.84 -23.93
C PHE A 873 -6.98 -8.65 -23.54
N SER A 874 -6.36 -7.48 -23.47
CA SER A 874 -6.97 -6.18 -23.23
C SER A 874 -6.60 -5.25 -24.39
N GLY A 875 -7.60 -4.68 -25.05
CA GLY A 875 -7.41 -3.92 -26.28
C GLY A 875 -8.55 -4.09 -27.28
N CYS A 876 -8.27 -3.77 -28.53
CA CYS A 876 -9.20 -3.86 -29.66
C CYS A 876 -8.84 -5.04 -30.57
N MET A 877 -9.84 -5.80 -31.03
CA MET A 877 -9.74 -6.62 -32.24
C MET A 877 -10.81 -6.19 -33.25
N ARG A 878 -10.44 -6.10 -34.52
CA ARG A 878 -11.36 -5.86 -35.65
C ARG A 878 -10.94 -6.71 -36.85
N GLU A 879 -11.82 -6.83 -37.83
CA GLU A 879 -11.50 -7.42 -39.14
C GLU A 879 -10.80 -8.79 -39.01
N VAL A 880 -11.36 -9.68 -38.19
CA VAL A 880 -10.87 -11.05 -38.07
C VAL A 880 -11.36 -11.86 -39.27
N TRP A 881 -10.44 -12.55 -39.95
CA TRP A 881 -10.72 -13.42 -41.09
C TRP A 881 -10.27 -14.85 -40.79
N ILE A 882 -11.13 -15.82 -41.05
CA ILE A 882 -10.82 -17.25 -40.94
C ILE A 882 -11.13 -17.91 -42.29
N ASN A 883 -10.12 -18.52 -42.90
CA ASN A 883 -10.19 -19.18 -44.21
C ASN A 883 -10.85 -18.29 -45.29
N HIS A 884 -10.44 -17.03 -45.33
CA HIS A 884 -10.94 -15.98 -46.23
C HIS A 884 -12.40 -15.53 -46.02
N LYS A 885 -13.07 -15.99 -44.95
CA LYS A 885 -14.37 -15.46 -44.51
C LYS A 885 -14.16 -14.52 -43.32
N GLN A 886 -14.75 -13.33 -43.37
CA GLN A 886 -14.78 -12.42 -42.22
C GLN A 886 -15.63 -13.03 -41.08
N VAL A 887 -15.14 -12.93 -39.85
CA VAL A 887 -15.88 -13.34 -38.65
C VAL A 887 -16.89 -12.26 -38.29
N ASP A 888 -18.16 -12.66 -38.20
CA ASP A 888 -19.21 -11.91 -37.54
C ASP A 888 -19.42 -12.51 -36.15
N PHE A 889 -18.95 -11.79 -35.13
CA PHE A 889 -19.03 -12.16 -33.72
C PHE A 889 -20.48 -12.26 -33.22
N GLY A 890 -21.47 -11.72 -33.95
CA GLY A 890 -22.89 -11.90 -33.64
C GLY A 890 -23.34 -13.37 -33.65
N ASN A 891 -22.58 -14.24 -34.34
CA ASN A 891 -22.80 -15.69 -34.36
C ASN A 891 -21.91 -16.48 -33.39
N ALA A 892 -21.15 -15.80 -32.51
CA ALA A 892 -20.33 -16.45 -31.51
C ALA A 892 -21.21 -17.19 -30.48
N LYS A 893 -20.81 -18.40 -30.07
CA LYS A 893 -21.55 -19.23 -29.12
C LYS A 893 -21.60 -18.60 -27.72
N THR A 894 -20.57 -17.83 -27.35
CA THR A 894 -20.52 -17.08 -26.09
C THR A 894 -19.62 -15.85 -26.27
N GLN A 895 -20.04 -14.72 -25.71
CA GLN A 895 -19.30 -13.47 -25.62
C GLN A 895 -19.23 -13.07 -24.13
N GLN A 896 -18.08 -13.29 -23.49
CA GLN A 896 -17.90 -12.98 -22.08
C GLN A 896 -17.22 -11.61 -21.93
N LYS A 897 -17.90 -10.66 -21.28
CA LYS A 897 -17.38 -9.31 -20.94
C LYS A 897 -16.62 -8.58 -22.07
N VAL A 898 -17.05 -8.73 -23.31
CA VAL A 898 -16.58 -7.91 -24.45
C VAL A 898 -17.56 -6.79 -24.74
N GLN A 899 -17.09 -5.71 -25.35
CA GLN A 899 -17.91 -4.57 -25.77
C GLN A 899 -17.87 -4.43 -27.29
N PRO A 900 -19.01 -4.13 -27.96
CA PRO A 900 -19.02 -3.86 -29.39
C PRO A 900 -18.14 -2.68 -29.79
N GLY A 901 -17.28 -2.94 -30.78
CA GLY A 901 -16.38 -1.95 -31.34
C GLY A 901 -15.19 -1.61 -30.46
N CYS A 902 -14.42 -0.65 -30.95
CA CYS A 902 -13.20 -0.20 -30.30
C CYS A 902 -13.39 1.28 -29.94
N GLY A 903 -13.75 1.51 -28.68
CA GLY A 903 -13.72 2.85 -28.09
C GLY A 903 -12.30 3.39 -28.17
N ILE A 904 -12.15 4.64 -28.60
CA ILE A 904 -10.84 5.19 -28.97
C ILE A 904 -10.00 5.37 -27.70
N THR A 905 -8.80 4.78 -27.67
CA THR A 905 -7.80 5.03 -26.62
C THR A 905 -7.01 6.31 -26.88
N GLU A 906 -7.69 7.37 -27.33
CA GLU A 906 -7.17 8.72 -27.53
C GLU A 906 -7.64 9.60 -26.37
N ASP A 907 -6.95 9.49 -25.23
CA ASP A 907 -7.23 10.34 -24.06
C ASP A 907 -5.97 10.50 -23.19
N LYS A 908 -4.90 11.09 -23.77
CA LYS A 908 -3.70 11.59 -23.04
C LYS A 908 -2.70 12.46 -23.84
N SER A 909 -3.15 13.22 -24.83
CA SER A 909 -2.35 14.33 -25.40
C SER A 909 -3.23 15.33 -26.14
N ASP A 910 -3.56 16.45 -25.46
CA ASP A 910 -3.80 17.81 -26.00
C ASP A 910 -4.77 18.61 -25.09
N ASP A 911 -4.41 18.79 -23.82
CA ASP A 911 -5.14 19.69 -22.89
C ASP A 911 -4.18 20.45 -21.93
N GLU A 912 -3.05 20.91 -22.48
CA GLU A 912 -2.18 21.95 -21.89
C GLU A 912 -1.78 22.97 -22.97
N LEU A 913 -2.74 23.71 -23.53
CA LEU A 913 -2.44 24.83 -24.44
C LEU A 913 -3.51 25.95 -24.48
N GLN A 914 -3.88 26.46 -23.30
CA GLN A 914 -4.55 27.77 -23.14
C GLN A 914 -4.08 28.49 -21.87
#